data_AF-A0A0F9YDB8-F1
#
_entry.id   AF-A0A0F9YDB8-F1
#
_cell.length_a   1.000
_cell.length_b   1.000
_cell.length_c   1.000
_cell.angle_alpha   90.00
_cell.angle_beta   90.00
_cell.angle_gamma   90.00
#
_symmetry.space_group_name_H-M   'P 1'
#
loop_
_entity.id
_entity.type
_entity.pdbx_description
1 polymer ?
#
loop_
_entity_poly.entity_id
_entity_poly.type
_entity_poly.pdbx_seq_one_letter_code
_entity_poly.pdbx_strand_id
1 'polypeptide(L)'
;MDKPFDDFLRLKSGLSLIKRQERNLFRIEMDNLEKKIENLDDHNKFYVTTPIYYVTAKPHIGSVYSSILADVVSRWNKLQGKKTFFLTGTDEHGQKVAKAAENAGKSPKEFVDSFIPAYQNAFKDYEIDYDYFIRTTDPEHEKAVQVWLKMLLDKDEIYKGSYDGYYCAQCELFVKEKDGASENSNENKNLEKKEAKVLCPDCNRETEIVSEECYFFRLSKYQDKLLKFYEENPDIIAPKERLNEVISFLKSGLKDLSISRTKISWGIPFPGDDKHVAYVWADALNNYITAIGWGQDDAEKKKEFDFWWPADLHIMGKDILRFHAIYWPAFLMASGLKLPKRMLVHGWITVDKKKMSKSFGNVIDPIELQKIYGNEPVRYYLVRQMAINQDGDFSIEDLEQRISSDLANDLGNLLNRMVALAQKNEIIELNAPEIWSESAIELRDMAQNTVSDFQTYMADYQFHMALASLWKFINKVNSYFHTQEPWKLAKTDREAFLQVLSATGHSLEVIAILLWPVMPKKMEKLLGSLGLTFDLGENLIEKLSLGNWDKKFIFHKIDTLFVKPEPRDPSINSGRTGENDSGSVLSSIGKVGRTEENDSGFVLSSMSSIGKVGRTEENDSGFVLSSIGKVGRTEENDSGSVLSSIGKVGRTEENDSMAVSSSIGKAGRTGERESMSEDVKVGQENISRAGESNAVKKDNVSGVVSEARLEPEHIGIEDFVKTHLVVGQIETAEIVEGSDKLLKLMVDCGAYGRRQVFSGVRKYYKPEELVGKQGVFVVNLKPRKIMGQESQGMMLFAQDDAGNFKFTTVSGFVKNGTRLS
;
A
#
# COMPACT_ATOMS: atom_id res chain seq x y z
N MET A 1 5.13 40.91 3.16
CA MET A 1 5.54 40.34 4.46
C MET A 1 5.68 41.42 5.54
N ASP A 2 5.92 42.69 5.19
CA ASP A 2 6.43 43.68 6.17
C ASP A 2 5.37 44.33 7.08
N LYS A 3 4.12 44.45 6.63
CA LYS A 3 3.09 45.22 7.36
C LYS A 3 2.79 44.68 8.78
N PRO A 4 2.60 43.36 9.00
CA PRO A 4 2.35 42.82 10.34
C PRO A 4 3.56 42.92 11.28
N PHE A 5 4.77 42.80 10.73
CA PHE A 5 6.03 42.85 11.48
C PHE A 5 6.36 44.29 11.91
N ASP A 6 6.15 45.26 11.04
CA ASP A 6 6.29 46.69 11.37
C ASP A 6 5.27 47.14 12.43
N ASP A 7 4.04 46.64 12.36
CA ASP A 7 3.01 46.90 13.37
C ASP A 7 3.38 46.27 14.73
N PHE A 8 3.96 45.06 14.74
CA PHE A 8 4.47 44.40 15.94
C PHE A 8 5.60 45.22 16.62
N LEU A 9 6.57 45.71 15.85
CA LEU A 9 7.67 46.53 16.38
C LEU A 9 7.18 47.87 16.94
N ARG A 10 6.21 48.51 16.26
CA ARG A 10 5.57 49.75 16.75
C ARG A 10 4.85 49.53 18.08
N LEU A 11 4.07 48.45 18.21
CA LEU A 11 3.34 48.13 19.43
C LEU A 11 4.27 47.80 20.62
N LYS A 12 5.35 47.04 20.37
CA LYS A 12 6.35 46.70 21.39
C LYS A 12 7.05 47.92 21.97
N SER A 13 7.27 48.97 21.17
CA SER A 13 7.89 50.23 21.61
C SER A 13 6.99 51.07 22.53
N GLY A 14 5.66 50.90 22.48
CA GLY A 14 4.68 51.67 23.27
C GLY A 14 4.45 51.17 24.70
N LEU A 15 4.95 49.99 25.06
CA LEU A 15 4.67 49.31 26.35
C LEU A 15 5.13 50.08 27.59
N SER A 16 6.12 50.98 27.45
CA SER A 16 6.70 51.73 28.57
C SER A 16 5.82 52.89 29.07
N LEU A 17 4.81 53.34 28.29
CA LEU A 17 4.09 54.60 28.53
C LEU A 17 2.59 54.48 28.88
N ILE A 18 2.04 53.26 29.00
CA ILE A 18 0.57 53.04 29.05
C ILE A 18 0.06 52.66 30.45
N LYS A 19 -1.14 53.15 30.82
CA LYS A 19 -1.82 52.90 32.11
C LYS A 19 -2.28 51.43 32.26
N ARG A 20 -2.43 50.97 33.51
CA ARG A 20 -2.57 49.53 33.89
C ARG A 20 -3.74 48.77 33.23
N GLN A 21 -4.88 49.41 32.97
CA GLN A 21 -6.04 48.77 32.31
C GLN A 21 -5.84 48.62 30.80
N GLU A 22 -5.25 49.62 30.15
CA GLU A 22 -4.91 49.59 28.72
C GLU A 22 -3.81 48.55 28.43
N ARG A 23 -2.87 48.33 29.35
CA ARG A 23 -1.85 47.27 29.21
C ARG A 23 -2.43 45.87 29.00
N ASN A 24 -3.57 45.55 29.61
CA ASN A 24 -4.20 44.23 29.40
C ASN A 24 -4.82 44.11 28.01
N LEU A 25 -5.45 45.17 27.50
CA LEU A 25 -6.03 45.20 26.17
C LEU A 25 -4.93 45.11 25.09
N PHE A 26 -3.86 45.89 25.26
CA PHE A 26 -2.68 45.86 24.39
C PHE A 26 -1.94 44.52 24.43
N ARG A 27 -1.89 43.85 25.57
CA ARG A 27 -1.31 42.51 25.69
C ARG A 27 -2.14 41.47 24.93
N ILE A 28 -3.48 41.55 24.98
CA ILE A 28 -4.35 40.67 24.18
C ILE A 28 -4.16 40.93 22.68
N GLU A 29 -4.01 42.18 22.25
CA GLU A 29 -3.70 42.52 20.85
C GLU A 29 -2.31 42.03 20.42
N MET A 30 -1.29 42.12 21.29
CA MET A 30 0.04 41.55 21.05
C MET A 30 -0.02 40.03 20.93
N ASP A 31 -0.69 39.34 21.86
CA ASP A 31 -0.87 37.88 21.82
C ASP A 31 -1.61 37.44 20.52
N ASN A 32 -2.57 38.26 20.04
CA ASN A 32 -3.29 38.01 18.79
C ASN A 32 -2.43 38.30 17.54
N LEU A 33 -1.56 39.31 17.56
CA LEU A 33 -0.62 39.60 16.48
C LEU A 33 0.50 38.57 16.42
N GLU A 34 1.04 38.15 17.57
CA GLU A 34 2.01 37.06 17.68
C GLU A 34 1.42 35.77 17.13
N LYS A 35 0.18 35.41 17.50
CA LYS A 35 -0.52 34.26 16.88
C LYS A 35 -0.73 34.41 15.38
N LYS A 36 -0.99 35.61 14.88
CA LYS A 36 -1.12 35.86 13.43
C LYS A 36 0.22 35.73 12.71
N ILE A 37 1.31 36.21 13.29
CA ILE A 37 2.67 36.10 12.73
C ILE A 37 3.14 34.65 12.80
N GLU A 38 2.94 33.95 13.93
CA GLU A 38 3.19 32.51 14.06
C GLU A 38 2.39 31.72 13.02
N ASN A 39 1.11 32.02 12.82
CA ASN A 39 0.31 31.37 11.77
C ASN A 39 0.84 31.69 10.35
N LEU A 40 1.32 32.90 10.08
CA LEU A 40 1.85 33.28 8.77
C LEU A 40 3.19 32.59 8.45
N ASP A 41 4.07 32.42 9.44
CA ASP A 41 5.33 31.66 9.27
C ASP A 41 5.08 30.15 9.16
N ASP A 42 4.08 29.62 9.88
CA ASP A 42 3.74 28.19 9.89
C ASP A 42 3.08 27.72 8.57
N HIS A 43 2.55 28.64 7.76
CA HIS A 43 1.96 28.32 6.45
C HIS A 43 2.97 28.17 5.31
N ASN A 44 4.21 28.65 5.48
CA ASN A 44 5.24 28.68 4.42
C ASN A 44 6.30 27.57 4.53
N LYS A 45 6.18 26.68 5.52
CA LYS A 45 7.06 25.53 5.71
C LYS A 45 6.28 24.22 5.78
N PHE A 46 6.97 23.11 5.58
CA PHE A 46 6.42 21.77 5.77
C PHE A 46 7.52 20.78 6.16
N TYR A 47 7.51 20.30 7.40
CA TYR A 47 8.44 19.29 7.90
C TYR A 47 7.78 17.90 7.92
N VAL A 48 8.27 17.00 7.07
CA VAL A 48 7.81 15.61 6.95
C VAL A 48 8.90 14.62 7.33
N THR A 49 8.52 13.53 7.99
CA THR A 49 9.45 12.46 8.32
C THR A 49 8.89 11.08 7.94
N THR A 50 9.79 10.16 7.63
CA THR A 50 9.50 8.72 7.68
C THR A 50 9.89 8.16 9.05
N PRO A 51 9.65 6.86 9.31
CA PRO A 51 10.42 6.16 10.32
C PRO A 51 11.87 6.08 9.88
N ILE A 52 12.77 5.84 10.84
CA ILE A 52 14.12 5.37 10.54
C ILE A 52 14.12 3.84 10.47
N TYR A 53 14.86 3.27 9.51
CA TYR A 53 14.77 1.85 9.18
C TYR A 53 15.80 1.01 9.93
N TYR A 54 15.35 -0.07 10.56
CA TYR A 54 16.20 -0.94 11.38
C TYR A 54 17.21 -1.72 10.53
N VAL A 55 18.52 -1.49 10.76
CA VAL A 55 19.60 -1.97 9.89
C VAL A 55 20.01 -3.42 10.21
N THR A 56 19.15 -4.36 9.83
CA THR A 56 19.47 -5.81 9.84
C THR A 56 19.37 -6.45 8.45
N ALA A 57 18.98 -5.66 7.46
CA ALA A 57 18.71 -6.09 6.10
C ALA A 57 18.86 -4.92 5.12
N LYS A 58 19.07 -5.26 3.85
CA LYS A 58 18.89 -4.34 2.72
C LYS A 58 17.45 -3.80 2.69
N PRO A 59 17.22 -2.61 2.11
CA PRO A 59 15.88 -2.06 1.94
C PRO A 59 14.99 -3.01 1.14
N HIS A 60 13.70 -3.03 1.46
CA HIS A 60 12.67 -3.72 0.69
C HIS A 60 11.57 -2.74 0.27
N ILE A 61 10.62 -3.20 -0.54
CA ILE A 61 9.55 -2.33 -1.08
C ILE A 61 8.73 -1.59 -0.01
N GLY A 62 8.65 -2.11 1.22
CA GLY A 62 7.96 -1.47 2.34
C GLY A 62 8.68 -0.22 2.87
N SER A 63 10.01 -0.29 3.00
CA SER A 63 10.83 0.88 3.35
C SER A 63 10.72 1.95 2.25
N VAL A 64 10.85 1.53 0.99
CA VAL A 64 10.72 2.40 -0.18
C VAL A 64 9.34 3.04 -0.24
N TYR A 65 8.26 2.30 0.04
CA TYR A 65 6.90 2.83 0.03
C TYR A 65 6.69 3.96 1.04
N SER A 66 7.14 3.78 2.29
CA SER A 66 7.03 4.83 3.31
C SER A 66 7.76 6.11 2.87
N SER A 67 8.94 5.95 2.27
CA SER A 67 9.73 7.06 1.73
C SER A 67 9.12 7.72 0.50
N ILE A 68 8.49 6.96 -0.40
CA ILE A 68 7.74 7.50 -1.54
C ILE A 68 6.55 8.35 -1.06
N LEU A 69 5.81 7.90 -0.05
CA LEU A 69 4.70 8.69 0.49
C LEU A 69 5.19 10.04 1.05
N ALA A 70 6.30 10.04 1.78
CA ALA A 70 6.88 11.27 2.32
C ALA A 70 7.39 12.20 1.21
N ASP A 71 8.03 11.64 0.18
CA ASP A 71 8.47 12.37 -1.00
C ASP A 71 7.29 12.99 -1.76
N VAL A 72 6.21 12.25 -1.98
CA VAL A 72 4.99 12.73 -2.63
C VAL A 72 4.38 13.91 -1.86
N VAL A 73 4.29 13.81 -0.53
CA VAL A 73 3.76 14.89 0.30
C VAL A 73 4.70 16.09 0.30
N SER A 74 6.02 15.89 0.37
CA SER A 74 7.02 16.94 0.27
C SER A 74 6.87 17.70 -1.06
N ARG A 75 6.89 16.98 -2.18
CA ARG A 75 6.71 17.54 -3.53
C ARG A 75 5.36 18.25 -3.70
N TRP A 76 4.28 17.71 -3.15
CA TRP A 76 2.97 18.37 -3.16
C TRP A 76 2.98 19.72 -2.42
N ASN A 77 3.73 19.84 -1.32
CA ASN A 77 3.90 21.11 -0.62
C ASN A 77 4.86 22.05 -1.38
N LYS A 78 5.88 21.53 -2.07
CA LYS A 78 6.72 22.33 -2.99
C LYS A 78 5.90 22.97 -4.12
N LEU A 79 4.96 22.22 -4.72
CA LEU A 79 4.03 22.76 -5.74
C LEU A 79 3.15 23.90 -5.22
N GLN A 80 2.92 23.96 -3.90
CA GLN A 80 2.18 25.03 -3.24
C GLN A 80 3.08 26.20 -2.81
N GLY A 81 4.36 26.18 -3.18
CA GLY A 81 5.33 27.23 -2.84
C GLY A 81 5.88 27.16 -1.42
N LYS A 82 5.66 26.07 -0.67
CA LYS A 82 6.20 25.93 0.69
C LYS A 82 7.65 25.46 0.66
N LYS A 83 8.44 25.93 1.64
CA LYS A 83 9.73 25.34 1.98
C LYS A 83 9.49 23.99 2.63
N THR A 84 10.21 22.97 2.22
CA THR A 84 10.05 21.63 2.81
C THR A 84 11.33 21.18 3.49
N PHE A 85 11.17 20.36 4.52
CA PHE A 85 12.25 19.53 5.04
C PHE A 85 11.73 18.10 5.11
N PHE A 86 12.38 17.18 4.43
CA PHE A 86 12.05 15.76 4.42
C PHE A 86 13.19 14.98 5.09
N LEU A 87 12.90 14.46 6.28
CA LEU A 87 13.80 13.58 7.03
C LEU A 87 13.50 12.09 6.78
N THR A 88 14.56 11.33 6.52
CA THR A 88 14.57 9.86 6.58
C THR A 88 15.86 9.37 7.24
N GLY A 89 16.04 8.07 7.44
CA GLY A 89 17.27 7.56 8.05
C GLY A 89 17.24 6.11 8.49
N THR A 90 18.21 5.75 9.32
CA THR A 90 18.44 4.38 9.81
C THR A 90 18.53 4.30 11.32
N ASP A 91 17.89 3.26 11.87
CA ASP A 91 18.01 2.85 13.27
C ASP A 91 19.06 1.75 13.37
N GLU A 92 20.15 2.07 14.04
CA GLU A 92 21.41 1.32 13.98
C GLU A 92 21.84 0.70 15.31
N HIS A 93 21.11 0.95 16.40
CA HIS A 93 21.45 0.44 17.73
C HIS A 93 20.63 -0.80 18.11
N GLY A 94 21.00 -1.45 19.22
CA GLY A 94 20.22 -2.52 19.82
C GLY A 94 20.78 -3.94 19.62
N GLN A 95 20.21 -4.88 20.37
CA GLN A 95 20.74 -6.24 20.51
C GLN A 95 20.70 -7.04 19.21
N LYS A 96 19.65 -6.87 18.40
CA LYS A 96 19.52 -7.63 17.14
C LYS A 96 20.59 -7.21 16.13
N VAL A 97 20.96 -5.92 16.08
CA VAL A 97 22.07 -5.45 15.24
C VAL A 97 23.38 -6.02 15.74
N ALA A 98 23.66 -5.92 17.04
CA ALA A 98 24.89 -6.48 17.62
C ALA A 98 25.04 -7.99 17.32
N LYS A 99 23.98 -8.78 17.50
CA LYS A 99 23.98 -10.21 17.20
C LYS A 99 24.13 -10.51 15.70
N ALA A 100 23.52 -9.71 14.84
CA ALA A 100 23.65 -9.86 13.39
C ALA A 100 25.09 -9.54 12.92
N ALA A 101 25.72 -8.53 13.53
CA ALA A 101 27.12 -8.18 13.27
C ALA A 101 28.08 -9.29 13.73
N GLU A 102 27.87 -9.84 14.93
CA GLU A 102 28.63 -10.98 15.45
C GLU A 102 28.53 -12.20 14.53
N ASN A 103 27.31 -12.57 14.11
CA ASN A 103 27.09 -13.66 13.15
C ASN A 103 27.76 -13.41 11.78
N ALA A 104 27.95 -12.14 11.41
CA ALA A 104 28.62 -11.74 10.18
C ALA A 104 30.14 -11.55 10.35
N GLY A 105 30.69 -11.76 11.55
CA GLY A 105 32.11 -11.58 11.85
C GLY A 105 32.60 -10.13 11.72
N LYS A 106 31.72 -9.13 11.94
CA LYS A 106 32.01 -7.69 11.84
C LYS A 106 31.76 -6.98 13.16
N SER A 107 32.40 -5.83 13.38
CA SER A 107 31.95 -4.93 14.45
C SER A 107 30.55 -4.38 14.13
N PRO A 108 29.73 -4.02 15.13
CA PRO A 108 28.40 -3.47 14.89
C PRO A 108 28.40 -2.23 13.98
N LYS A 109 29.39 -1.32 14.15
CA LYS A 109 29.53 -0.12 13.33
C LYS A 109 29.81 -0.46 11.86
N GLU A 110 30.79 -1.33 11.61
CA GLU A 110 31.11 -1.79 10.25
C GLU A 110 29.93 -2.55 9.61
N PHE A 111 29.16 -3.28 10.42
CA PHE A 111 27.99 -3.98 9.96
C PHE A 111 26.91 -3.00 9.46
N VAL A 112 26.50 -2.03 10.29
CA VAL A 112 25.48 -1.04 9.88
C VAL A 112 25.96 -0.14 8.74
N ASP A 113 27.23 0.28 8.76
CA ASP A 113 27.87 1.06 7.69
C ASP A 113 27.75 0.35 6.33
N SER A 114 27.81 -0.97 6.31
CA SER A 114 27.74 -1.75 5.06
C SER A 114 26.37 -1.74 4.37
N PHE A 115 25.30 -1.36 5.06
CA PHE A 115 23.95 -1.26 4.48
C PHE A 115 23.58 0.14 4.00
N ILE A 116 24.24 1.19 4.50
CA ILE A 116 23.90 2.59 4.19
C ILE A 116 23.94 2.88 2.68
N PRO A 117 24.96 2.43 1.91
CA PRO A 117 24.95 2.62 0.46
C PRO A 117 23.74 1.98 -0.21
N ALA A 118 23.27 0.83 0.27
CA ALA A 118 22.09 0.16 -0.31
C ALA A 118 20.81 0.96 -0.08
N TYR A 119 20.62 1.56 1.10
CA TYR A 119 19.49 2.45 1.39
C TYR A 119 19.56 3.73 0.55
N GLN A 120 20.71 4.41 0.55
CA GLN A 120 20.88 5.67 -0.20
C GLN A 120 20.74 5.46 -1.71
N ASN A 121 21.30 4.38 -2.26
CA ASN A 121 21.15 4.03 -3.67
C ASN A 121 19.70 3.68 -4.00
N ALA A 122 19.02 2.86 -3.21
CA ALA A 122 17.60 2.57 -3.43
C ALA A 122 16.75 3.85 -3.43
N PHE A 123 16.99 4.77 -2.51
CA PHE A 123 16.23 6.03 -2.46
C PHE A 123 16.55 6.95 -3.64
N LYS A 124 17.82 7.02 -4.04
CA LYS A 124 18.26 7.74 -5.24
C LYS A 124 17.66 7.15 -6.53
N ASP A 125 17.66 5.83 -6.67
CA ASP A 125 17.12 5.13 -7.83
C ASP A 125 15.60 5.36 -7.96
N TYR A 126 14.90 5.46 -6.83
CA TYR A 126 13.50 5.85 -6.76
C TYR A 126 13.26 7.36 -6.72
N GLU A 127 14.28 8.19 -6.92
CA GLU A 127 14.17 9.66 -7.00
C GLU A 127 13.51 10.29 -5.77
N ILE A 128 13.72 9.68 -4.61
CA ILE A 128 13.28 10.20 -3.31
C ILE A 128 14.17 11.39 -2.97
N ASP A 129 13.56 12.57 -2.84
CA ASP A 129 14.22 13.86 -2.65
C ASP A 129 14.11 14.28 -1.18
N TYR A 130 14.88 13.60 -0.32
CA TYR A 130 15.00 13.89 1.10
C TYR A 130 16.08 14.95 1.35
N ASP A 131 15.88 15.79 2.37
CA ASP A 131 16.80 16.86 2.75
C ASP A 131 17.90 16.37 3.70
N TYR A 132 17.58 15.38 4.55
CA TYR A 132 18.54 14.80 5.48
C TYR A 132 18.33 13.30 5.68
N PHE A 133 19.43 12.54 5.69
CA PHE A 133 19.46 11.12 6.03
C PHE A 133 20.16 10.96 7.37
N ILE A 134 19.39 10.82 8.45
CA ILE A 134 19.94 10.67 9.80
C ILE A 134 20.38 9.23 10.06
N ARG A 135 21.45 9.07 10.84
CA ARG A 135 21.87 7.78 11.39
C ARG A 135 21.90 7.90 12.91
N THR A 136 21.37 6.92 13.64
CA THR A 136 21.42 6.97 15.10
C THR A 136 22.84 6.83 15.66
N THR A 137 23.81 6.40 14.86
CA THR A 137 25.24 6.41 15.21
C THR A 137 25.94 7.74 14.90
N ASP A 138 25.22 8.77 14.43
CA ASP A 138 25.80 10.09 14.22
C ASP A 138 26.18 10.72 15.58
N PRO A 139 27.42 11.22 15.77
CA PRO A 139 27.85 11.74 17.08
C PRO A 139 26.97 12.85 17.64
N GLU A 140 26.43 13.71 16.78
CA GLU A 140 25.51 14.79 17.18
C GLU A 140 24.16 14.24 17.69
N HIS A 141 23.69 13.13 17.11
CA HIS A 141 22.50 12.45 17.60
C HIS A 141 22.75 11.81 18.96
N GLU A 142 23.85 11.07 19.12
CA GLU A 142 24.21 10.43 20.39
C GLU A 142 24.32 11.46 21.53
N LYS A 143 25.02 12.56 21.26
CA LYS A 143 25.18 13.67 22.23
C LYS A 143 23.84 14.29 22.59
N ALA A 144 22.98 14.56 21.60
CA ALA A 144 21.68 15.14 21.85
C ALA A 144 20.78 14.20 22.69
N VAL A 145 20.77 12.90 22.41
CA VAL A 145 20.05 11.91 23.23
C VAL A 145 20.58 11.88 24.67
N GLN A 146 21.90 11.96 24.89
CA GLN A 146 22.46 12.06 26.24
C GLN A 146 22.02 13.33 26.97
N VAL A 147 21.99 14.48 26.27
CA VAL A 147 21.46 15.75 26.81
C VAL A 147 19.98 15.59 27.19
N TRP A 148 19.20 14.92 26.35
CA TRP A 148 17.79 14.63 26.61
C TRP A 148 17.57 13.76 27.85
N LEU A 149 18.29 12.64 27.95
CA LEU A 149 18.21 11.74 29.09
C LEU A 149 18.59 12.44 30.38
N LYS A 150 19.66 13.25 30.35
CA LYS A 150 20.10 14.03 31.51
C LYS A 150 19.05 15.04 31.94
N MET A 151 18.45 15.77 31.00
CA MET A 151 17.35 16.69 31.30
C MET A 151 16.18 15.99 32.00
N LEU A 152 15.82 14.79 31.56
CA LEU A 152 14.71 14.04 32.17
C LEU A 152 15.07 13.45 33.54
N LEU A 153 16.32 13.07 33.77
CA LEU A 153 16.82 12.71 35.11
C LEU A 153 16.74 13.92 36.06
N ASP A 154 17.22 15.08 35.63
CA ASP A 154 17.23 16.32 36.42
C ASP A 154 15.81 16.79 36.77
N LYS A 155 14.81 16.44 35.94
CA LYS A 155 13.38 16.73 36.16
C LYS A 155 12.63 15.65 36.96
N ASP A 156 13.29 14.60 37.43
CA ASP A 156 12.66 13.43 38.09
C ASP A 156 11.56 12.77 37.22
N GLU A 157 11.71 12.83 35.89
CA GLU A 157 10.84 12.12 34.94
C GLU A 157 11.32 10.69 34.69
N ILE A 158 12.57 10.41 35.07
CA ILE A 158 13.21 9.09 35.01
C ILE A 158 13.66 8.69 36.41
N TYR A 159 13.41 7.44 36.80
CA TYR A 159 13.92 6.87 38.05
C TYR A 159 14.56 5.51 37.81
N LYS A 160 15.47 5.13 38.71
CA LYS A 160 16.14 3.83 38.67
C LYS A 160 15.32 2.79 39.45
N GLY A 161 15.14 1.61 38.88
CA GLY A 161 14.43 0.50 39.52
C GLY A 161 14.91 -0.86 39.01
N SER A 162 14.30 -1.92 39.49
CA SER A 162 14.51 -3.28 38.97
C SER A 162 13.20 -3.79 38.37
N TYR A 163 13.30 -4.44 37.21
CA TYR A 163 12.19 -5.22 36.66
C TYR A 163 12.42 -6.69 36.97
N ASP A 164 11.44 -7.35 37.60
CA ASP A 164 11.38 -8.79 37.73
C ASP A 164 10.18 -9.30 36.92
N GLY A 165 10.41 -10.04 35.83
CA GLY A 165 9.30 -10.63 35.08
C GLY A 165 9.68 -11.37 33.81
N TYR A 166 8.67 -11.92 33.13
CA TYR A 166 8.84 -12.65 31.89
C TYR A 166 9.14 -11.70 30.72
N TYR A 167 10.09 -12.06 29.87
CA TYR A 167 10.52 -11.26 28.73
C TYR A 167 10.66 -12.14 27.48
N CYS A 168 10.15 -11.65 26.36
CA CYS A 168 10.35 -12.27 25.06
C CYS A 168 11.46 -11.52 24.30
N ALA A 169 12.64 -12.13 24.18
CA ALA A 169 13.75 -11.53 23.43
C ALA A 169 13.43 -11.31 21.93
N GLN A 170 12.55 -12.11 21.35
CA GLN A 170 12.18 -11.97 19.93
C GLN A 170 11.32 -10.72 19.67
N CYS A 171 10.30 -10.52 20.49
CA CYS A 171 9.37 -9.40 20.38
C CYS A 171 9.85 -8.16 21.17
N GLU A 172 10.91 -8.29 21.96
CA GLU A 172 11.38 -7.28 22.91
C GLU A 172 10.27 -6.80 23.86
N LEU A 173 9.39 -7.74 24.23
CA LEU A 173 8.18 -7.47 24.99
C LEU A 173 8.25 -8.11 26.36
N PHE A 174 7.92 -7.35 27.39
CA PHE A 174 7.65 -7.88 28.72
C PHE A 174 6.26 -8.50 28.77
N VAL A 175 6.19 -9.74 29.25
CA VAL A 175 5.00 -10.56 29.32
C VAL A 175 4.59 -10.71 30.78
N LYS A 176 3.30 -10.57 31.07
CA LYS A 176 2.79 -10.92 32.41
C LYS A 176 2.48 -12.39 32.43
N GLU A 177 2.63 -13.02 33.58
CA GLU A 177 2.29 -14.44 33.78
C GLU A 177 0.86 -14.77 33.32
N LYS A 178 -0.10 -13.87 33.59
CA LYS A 178 -1.50 -13.99 33.14
C LYS A 178 -1.72 -13.80 31.63
N ASP A 179 -0.84 -13.08 30.95
CA ASP A 179 -0.98 -12.74 29.53
C ASP A 179 -0.28 -13.79 28.64
N GLY A 180 0.52 -14.69 29.24
CA GLY A 180 1.26 -15.76 28.55
C GLY A 180 0.98 -17.18 29.06
N ALA A 181 -0.02 -17.38 29.91
CA ALA A 181 -0.37 -18.72 30.39
C ALA A 181 -0.89 -19.59 29.25
N SER A 182 -0.26 -20.74 28.99
CA SER A 182 -0.81 -21.73 28.07
C SER A 182 -2.04 -22.39 28.70
N GLU A 183 -3.23 -22.25 28.09
CA GLU A 183 -4.46 -22.99 28.49
C GLU A 183 -4.42 -24.50 28.12
N ASN A 184 -3.25 -25.07 27.82
CA ASN A 184 -3.12 -26.50 27.47
C ASN A 184 -2.63 -27.36 28.66
N SER A 185 -3.40 -27.39 29.75
CA SER A 185 -3.19 -28.34 30.85
C SER A 185 -4.46 -29.04 31.34
N ASN A 186 -5.42 -29.32 30.43
CA ASN A 186 -6.62 -30.10 30.76
C ASN A 186 -6.78 -31.42 29.99
N GLU A 187 -5.71 -32.00 29.43
CA GLU A 187 -5.70 -33.40 28.99
C GLU A 187 -4.38 -34.09 29.34
N ASN A 188 -4.22 -34.46 30.61
CA ASN A 188 -3.65 -35.74 31.06
C ASN A 188 -3.44 -35.71 32.58
N LYS A 189 -4.30 -36.44 33.30
CA LYS A 189 -4.32 -36.49 34.78
C LYS A 189 -3.22 -37.33 35.42
N ASN A 190 -2.21 -37.76 34.67
CA ASN A 190 -1.08 -38.51 35.20
C ASN A 190 0.16 -38.13 34.41
N LEU A 191 0.98 -37.23 34.95
CA LEU A 191 2.44 -37.11 34.81
C LEU A 191 2.88 -35.84 35.56
N GLU A 192 4.09 -35.90 36.11
CA GLU A 192 4.71 -34.95 37.04
C GLU A 192 4.49 -33.47 36.69
N LYS A 193 4.33 -32.62 37.71
CA LYS A 193 4.23 -31.15 37.61
C LYS A 193 5.35 -30.57 36.74
N LYS A 194 5.13 -30.42 35.44
CA LYS A 194 5.90 -29.50 34.59
C LYS A 194 5.37 -28.09 34.85
N GLU A 195 6.26 -27.21 35.30
CA GLU A 195 5.97 -25.78 35.50
C GLU A 195 5.32 -25.20 34.25
N ALA A 196 4.23 -24.46 34.43
CA ALA A 196 3.52 -23.81 33.34
C ALA A 196 4.45 -22.79 32.68
N LYS A 197 4.81 -23.00 31.41
CA LYS A 197 5.69 -22.09 30.67
C LYS A 197 4.88 -20.88 30.21
N VAL A 198 5.37 -19.68 30.53
CA VAL A 198 4.78 -18.42 30.05
C VAL A 198 5.25 -18.18 28.61
N LEU A 199 4.31 -18.16 27.66
CA LEU A 199 4.56 -17.88 26.25
C LEU A 199 4.31 -16.41 25.92
N CYS A 200 5.02 -15.88 24.96
CA CYS A 200 4.81 -14.52 24.47
C CYS A 200 3.47 -14.42 23.73
N PRO A 201 2.56 -13.51 24.09
CA PRO A 201 1.25 -13.40 23.43
C PRO A 201 1.37 -13.02 21.95
N ASP A 202 2.45 -12.33 21.56
CA ASP A 202 2.63 -11.86 20.18
C ASP A 202 3.24 -12.91 19.24
N CYS A 203 4.12 -13.78 19.73
CA CYS A 203 4.84 -14.75 18.88
C CYS A 203 4.77 -16.20 19.36
N ASN A 204 4.07 -16.47 20.46
CA ASN A 204 3.87 -17.77 21.08
C ASN A 204 5.17 -18.53 21.43
N ARG A 205 6.30 -17.81 21.58
CA ARG A 205 7.59 -18.38 22.00
C ARG A 205 7.74 -18.32 23.52
N GLU A 206 8.54 -19.22 24.08
CA GLU A 206 8.88 -19.22 25.51
C GLU A 206 9.51 -17.89 25.93
N THR A 207 9.09 -17.39 27.10
CA THR A 207 9.64 -16.20 27.71
C THR A 207 10.72 -16.56 28.72
N GLU A 208 11.66 -15.67 28.93
CA GLU A 208 12.72 -15.81 29.93
C GLU A 208 12.35 -14.98 31.15
N ILE A 209 12.62 -15.47 32.37
CA ILE A 209 12.50 -14.63 33.58
C ILE A 209 13.75 -13.77 33.66
N VAL A 210 13.54 -12.46 33.62
CA VAL A 210 14.63 -11.49 33.64
C VAL A 210 14.44 -10.59 34.85
N SER A 211 15.48 -10.55 35.68
CA SER A 211 15.67 -9.54 36.73
C SER A 211 16.77 -8.60 36.26
N GLU A 212 16.40 -7.39 35.86
CA GLU A 212 17.35 -6.38 35.37
C GLU A 212 17.09 -5.04 36.04
N GLU A 213 18.17 -4.45 36.57
CA GLU A 213 18.18 -3.04 36.92
C GLU A 213 18.00 -2.22 35.64
N CYS A 214 17.08 -1.26 35.65
CA CYS A 214 16.72 -0.42 34.51
C CYS A 214 16.33 0.99 34.98
N TYR A 215 16.49 1.97 34.10
CA TYR A 215 15.89 3.28 34.24
C TYR A 215 14.49 3.27 33.62
N PHE A 216 13.52 3.78 34.37
CA PHE A 216 12.11 3.86 33.99
C PHE A 216 11.70 5.30 33.79
N PHE A 217 11.11 5.58 32.63
CA PHE A 217 10.37 6.80 32.37
C PHE A 217 8.97 6.69 32.96
N ARG A 218 8.53 7.75 33.66
CA ARG A 218 7.22 7.85 34.34
C ARG A 218 6.05 8.02 33.36
N LEU A 219 5.92 7.12 32.39
CA LEU A 219 4.91 7.18 31.34
C LEU A 219 3.47 7.22 31.89
N SER A 220 3.21 6.55 33.00
CA SER A 220 1.87 6.52 33.63
C SER A 220 1.37 7.93 33.99
N LYS A 221 2.26 8.87 34.34
CA LYS A 221 1.95 10.28 34.63
C LYS A 221 1.32 11.03 33.46
N TYR A 222 1.50 10.56 32.23
CA TYR A 222 1.07 11.24 31.00
C TYR A 222 -0.25 10.74 30.43
N GLN A 223 -0.83 9.67 30.99
CA GLN A 223 -2.05 9.05 30.45
C GLN A 223 -3.19 10.05 30.23
N ASP A 224 -3.58 10.79 31.27
CA ASP A 224 -4.71 11.73 31.18
C ASP A 224 -4.40 12.92 30.27
N LYS A 225 -3.13 13.35 30.23
CA LYS A 225 -2.69 14.42 29.33
C LYS A 225 -2.77 14.00 27.87
N LEU A 226 -2.38 12.76 27.56
CA LEU A 226 -2.47 12.19 26.21
C LEU A 226 -3.92 11.98 25.79
N LEU A 227 -4.77 11.44 26.68
CA LEU A 227 -6.20 11.29 26.40
C LEU A 227 -6.84 12.62 26.05
N LYS A 228 -6.62 13.64 26.89
CA LYS A 228 -7.12 15.00 26.64
C LYS A 228 -6.59 15.56 25.31
N PHE A 229 -5.30 15.38 25.04
CA PHE A 229 -4.69 15.85 23.79
C PHE A 229 -5.35 15.21 22.55
N TYR A 230 -5.62 13.90 22.57
CA TYR A 230 -6.28 13.20 21.46
C TYR A 230 -7.77 13.54 21.33
N GLU A 231 -8.45 13.86 22.43
CA GLU A 231 -9.82 14.36 22.41
C GLU A 231 -9.91 15.77 21.80
N GLU A 232 -8.94 16.63 22.08
CA GLU A 232 -8.87 18.01 21.56
C GLU A 232 -8.35 18.08 20.11
N ASN A 233 -7.68 17.04 19.62
CA ASN A 233 -7.04 17.00 18.29
C ASN A 233 -7.43 15.73 17.52
N PRO A 234 -8.68 15.58 17.05
CA PRO A 234 -9.18 14.35 16.43
C PRO A 234 -8.56 14.02 15.06
N ASP A 235 -7.93 15.00 14.40
CA ASP A 235 -7.35 14.84 13.06
C ASP A 235 -5.84 14.53 13.08
N ILE A 236 -5.25 14.40 14.28
CA ILE A 236 -3.82 14.19 14.46
C ILE A 236 -3.34 12.83 13.94
N ILE A 237 -4.19 11.80 13.92
CA ILE A 237 -3.85 10.48 13.40
C ILE A 237 -4.81 10.15 12.27
N ALA A 238 -4.25 9.95 11.07
CA ALA A 238 -4.97 9.49 9.89
C ALA A 238 -4.50 8.06 9.54
N PRO A 239 -5.42 7.11 9.30
CA PRO A 239 -6.88 7.26 9.33
C PRO A 239 -7.46 7.18 10.75
N LYS A 240 -8.72 7.60 10.92
CA LYS A 240 -9.37 7.78 12.24
C LYS A 240 -9.50 6.49 13.06
N GLU A 241 -9.56 5.34 12.41
CA GLU A 241 -9.61 4.03 13.06
C GLU A 241 -8.35 3.79 13.92
N ARG A 242 -7.20 4.28 13.47
CA ARG A 242 -5.93 4.19 14.20
C ARG A 242 -5.91 5.06 15.44
N LEU A 243 -6.55 6.23 15.40
CA LEU A 243 -6.75 7.06 16.60
C LEU A 243 -7.57 6.32 17.64
N ASN A 244 -8.66 5.65 17.23
CA ASN A 244 -9.52 4.90 18.14
C ASN A 244 -8.76 3.74 18.82
N GLU A 245 -7.86 3.06 18.09
CA GLU A 245 -6.96 2.04 18.65
C GLU A 245 -6.05 2.62 19.74
N VAL A 246 -5.47 3.81 19.52
CA VAL A 246 -4.63 4.51 20.50
C VAL A 246 -5.43 4.92 21.74
N ILE A 247 -6.61 5.53 21.56
CA ILE A 247 -7.47 5.95 22.68
C ILE A 247 -7.92 4.74 23.51
N SER A 248 -8.29 3.64 22.86
CA SER A 248 -8.67 2.39 23.53
C SER A 248 -7.52 1.85 24.39
N PHE A 249 -6.30 1.86 23.84
CA PHE A 249 -5.10 1.45 24.57
C PHE A 249 -4.81 2.36 25.77
N LEU A 250 -4.88 3.69 25.61
CA LEU A 250 -4.68 4.64 26.70
C LEU A 250 -5.67 4.42 27.85
N LYS A 251 -6.94 4.14 27.53
CA LYS A 251 -7.98 3.84 28.52
C LYS A 251 -7.73 2.54 29.30
N SER A 252 -6.91 1.63 28.78
CA SER A 252 -6.56 0.38 29.47
C SER A 252 -5.53 0.56 30.59
N GLY A 253 -4.88 1.73 30.67
CA GLY A 253 -3.89 2.06 31.69
C GLY A 253 -2.44 2.00 31.18
N LEU A 254 -1.71 3.11 31.30
CA LEU A 254 -0.28 3.18 31.00
C LEU A 254 0.56 2.77 32.20
N LYS A 255 1.65 2.06 31.92
CA LYS A 255 2.69 1.72 32.89
C LYS A 255 3.97 2.46 32.56
N ASP A 256 4.81 2.64 33.57
CA ASP A 256 6.13 3.23 33.41
C ASP A 256 7.00 2.37 32.48
N LEU A 257 7.75 3.05 31.62
CA LEU A 257 8.44 2.47 30.48
C LEU A 257 9.92 2.33 30.79
N SER A 258 10.48 1.12 30.66
CA SER A 258 11.93 0.94 30.76
C SER A 258 12.64 1.50 29.54
N ILE A 259 13.53 2.48 29.76
CA ILE A 259 14.27 3.24 28.74
C ILE A 259 15.78 2.99 28.78
N SER A 260 16.26 2.04 29.58
CA SER A 260 17.66 1.59 29.55
C SER A 260 17.78 0.08 29.59
N ARG A 261 18.95 -0.44 29.23
CA ARG A 261 19.32 -1.86 29.35
C ARG A 261 20.77 -1.99 29.82
N THR A 262 21.08 -3.05 30.58
CA THR A 262 22.44 -3.36 31.04
C THR A 262 23.13 -4.44 30.21
N LYS A 263 22.35 -5.33 29.58
CA LYS A 263 22.88 -6.44 28.77
C LYS A 263 23.18 -6.10 27.31
N ILE A 264 22.93 -4.85 26.91
CA ILE A 264 23.17 -4.39 25.54
C ILE A 264 24.43 -3.52 25.57
N SER A 265 25.44 -3.86 24.78
CA SER A 265 26.67 -3.08 24.65
C SER A 265 26.67 -2.13 23.45
N TRP A 266 25.79 -2.38 22.45
CA TRP A 266 25.67 -1.55 21.25
C TRP A 266 24.49 -0.60 21.35
N GLY A 267 24.74 0.61 21.84
CA GLY A 267 23.76 1.67 22.04
C GLY A 267 24.37 2.90 22.72
N ILE A 268 23.58 3.96 22.87
CA ILE A 268 24.01 5.24 23.44
C ILE A 268 24.19 5.09 24.97
N PRO A 269 25.36 5.41 25.56
CA PRO A 269 25.57 5.29 27.00
C PRO A 269 24.64 6.19 27.80
N PHE A 270 24.10 5.67 28.92
CA PHE A 270 23.20 6.41 29.80
C PHE A 270 23.99 7.46 30.62
N PRO A 271 23.53 8.73 30.69
CA PRO A 271 24.30 9.78 31.34
C PRO A 271 24.48 9.51 32.84
N GLY A 272 25.73 9.39 33.27
CA GLY A 272 26.10 9.15 34.67
C GLY A 272 26.07 7.68 35.11
N ASP A 273 25.78 6.73 34.21
CA ASP A 273 25.77 5.30 34.50
C ASP A 273 26.14 4.47 33.25
N ASP A 274 27.45 4.36 32.98
CA ASP A 274 28.00 3.70 31.77
C ASP A 274 27.71 2.20 31.68
N LYS A 275 27.17 1.59 32.75
CA LYS A 275 26.68 0.19 32.71
C LYS A 275 25.36 0.07 31.96
N HIS A 276 24.65 1.17 31.77
CA HIS A 276 23.36 1.23 31.09
C HIS A 276 23.53 1.87 29.71
N VAL A 277 22.83 1.33 28.72
CA VAL A 277 22.63 1.98 27.43
C VAL A 277 21.17 2.39 27.28
N ALA A 278 20.92 3.49 26.58
CA ALA A 278 19.60 3.93 26.19
C ALA A 278 18.90 2.83 25.38
N TYR A 279 17.66 2.54 25.73
CA TYR A 279 16.85 1.59 24.97
C TYR A 279 16.37 2.22 23.66
N VAL A 280 16.11 1.39 22.65
CA VAL A 280 15.86 1.80 21.26
C VAL A 280 14.83 2.92 21.13
N TRP A 281 13.76 2.94 21.93
CA TRP A 281 12.74 3.99 21.81
C TRP A 281 13.17 5.35 22.35
N ALA A 282 14.07 5.39 23.33
CA ALA A 282 14.65 6.64 23.84
C ALA A 282 15.67 7.23 22.86
N ASP A 283 16.33 6.37 22.09
CA ASP A 283 17.28 6.72 21.04
C ASP A 283 16.53 7.10 19.75
N ALA A 284 15.90 6.11 19.11
CA ALA A 284 15.30 6.22 17.79
C ALA A 284 14.30 7.37 17.70
N LEU A 285 13.40 7.58 18.67
CA LEU A 285 12.37 8.63 18.56
C LEU A 285 12.96 10.06 18.61
N ASN A 286 14.14 10.25 19.21
CA ASN A 286 14.79 11.56 19.23
C ASN A 286 15.33 11.98 17.86
N ASN A 287 15.47 11.06 16.89
CA ASN A 287 15.96 11.38 15.55
C ASN A 287 15.23 12.59 14.92
N TYR A 288 13.92 12.70 15.16
CA TYR A 288 13.04 13.74 14.62
C TYR A 288 13.40 15.16 15.08
N ILE A 289 13.99 15.31 16.26
CA ILE A 289 14.39 16.62 16.77
C ILE A 289 15.89 16.83 16.59
N THR A 290 16.71 15.78 16.71
CA THR A 290 18.16 15.91 16.57
C THR A 290 18.58 16.22 15.14
N ALA A 291 17.86 15.69 14.14
CA ALA A 291 18.16 15.93 12.72
C ALA A 291 18.10 17.42 12.34
N ILE A 292 17.23 18.18 13.00
CA ILE A 292 17.03 19.61 12.78
C ILE A 292 17.70 20.46 13.87
N GLY A 293 18.64 19.89 14.64
CA GLY A 293 19.52 20.66 15.51
C GLY A 293 19.18 20.69 17.00
N TRP A 294 18.17 19.95 17.46
CA TRP A 294 17.88 19.88 18.89
C TRP A 294 19.03 19.21 19.66
N GLY A 295 19.38 19.77 20.83
CA GLY A 295 20.45 19.25 21.68
C GLY A 295 21.88 19.54 21.20
N GLN A 296 22.03 20.29 20.09
CA GLN A 296 23.32 20.70 19.56
C GLN A 296 23.72 22.10 20.06
N ASP A 297 25.02 22.32 20.27
CA ASP A 297 25.55 23.57 20.84
C ASP A 297 25.74 24.70 19.79
N ASP A 298 25.41 24.43 18.54
CA ASP A 298 25.55 25.36 17.41
C ASP A 298 24.35 26.34 17.28
N ALA A 299 24.64 27.60 16.97
CA ALA A 299 23.63 28.66 16.91
C ALA A 299 22.73 28.57 15.66
N GLU A 300 23.25 28.11 14.52
CA GLU A 300 22.45 27.92 13.31
C GLU A 300 21.55 26.68 13.47
N LYS A 301 22.05 25.62 14.11
CA LYS A 301 21.25 24.42 14.42
C LYS A 301 20.07 24.71 15.35
N LYS A 302 20.23 25.63 16.30
CA LYS A 302 19.11 26.11 17.13
C LYS A 302 18.06 26.83 16.29
N LYS A 303 18.47 27.66 15.33
CA LYS A 303 17.54 28.33 14.40
C LYS A 303 16.83 27.32 13.49
N GLU A 304 17.54 26.30 13.00
CA GLU A 304 16.93 25.21 12.24
C GLU A 304 15.86 24.50 13.05
N PHE A 305 16.14 24.18 14.32
CA PHE A 305 15.18 23.52 15.21
C PHE A 305 13.94 24.40 15.43
N ASP A 306 14.14 25.67 15.79
CA ASP A 306 13.06 26.63 16.03
C ASP A 306 12.21 26.87 14.77
N PHE A 307 12.84 26.84 13.59
CA PHE A 307 12.15 26.98 12.31
C PHE A 307 11.36 25.72 11.95
N TRP A 308 11.94 24.53 12.03
CA TRP A 308 11.30 23.31 11.52
C TRP A 308 10.35 22.64 12.52
N TRP A 309 10.63 22.67 13.83
CA TRP A 309 9.82 21.96 14.84
C TRP A 309 8.52 22.73 15.18
N PRO A 310 7.38 22.06 15.38
CA PRO A 310 7.13 20.62 15.30
C PRO A 310 6.98 20.08 13.87
N ALA A 311 7.21 18.76 13.71
CA ALA A 311 6.91 18.07 12.47
C ALA A 311 5.43 18.25 12.08
N ASP A 312 5.20 18.64 10.82
CA ASP A 312 3.87 18.76 10.23
C ASP A 312 3.26 17.38 9.97
N LEU A 313 4.09 16.41 9.57
CA LEU A 313 3.65 15.06 9.27
C LEU A 313 4.71 14.00 9.61
N HIS A 314 4.34 13.06 10.48
CA HIS A 314 5.06 11.79 10.60
C HIS A 314 4.35 10.71 9.79
N ILE A 315 5.03 10.11 8.81
CA ILE A 315 4.53 8.95 8.07
C ILE A 315 5.11 7.68 8.68
N MET A 316 4.28 6.66 8.87
CA MET A 316 4.71 5.38 9.45
C MET A 316 3.81 4.21 9.08
N GLY A 317 4.36 3.00 9.21
CA GLY A 317 3.57 1.77 9.22
C GLY A 317 2.78 1.60 10.53
N LYS A 318 1.65 0.89 10.45
CA LYS A 318 0.78 0.60 11.61
C LYS A 318 1.47 -0.11 12.78
N ASP A 319 2.56 -0.82 12.54
CA ASP A 319 3.30 -1.58 13.55
C ASP A 319 4.00 -0.70 14.59
N ILE A 320 4.37 0.53 14.23
CA ILE A 320 5.09 1.45 15.12
C ILE A 320 4.22 2.58 15.67
N LEU A 321 2.91 2.55 15.40
CA LEU A 321 1.96 3.59 15.83
C LEU A 321 2.01 3.86 17.33
N ARG A 322 2.05 2.81 18.16
CA ARG A 322 2.04 2.97 19.62
C ARG A 322 3.24 3.78 20.13
N PHE A 323 4.41 3.60 19.52
CA PHE A 323 5.61 4.33 19.89
C PHE A 323 5.46 5.83 19.58
N HIS A 324 4.90 6.15 18.41
CA HIS A 324 4.74 7.52 17.93
C HIS A 324 3.54 8.25 18.53
N ALA A 325 2.48 7.53 18.93
CA ALA A 325 1.25 8.11 19.47
C ALA A 325 1.15 8.00 21.00
N ILE A 326 2.15 7.44 21.68
CA ILE A 326 2.12 7.36 23.15
C ILE A 326 3.47 7.78 23.70
N TYR A 327 4.54 7.04 23.35
CA TYR A 327 5.84 7.26 23.98
C TYR A 327 6.43 8.59 23.54
N TRP A 328 6.42 8.85 22.22
CA TRP A 328 6.97 10.08 21.68
C TRP A 328 6.26 11.35 22.21
N PRO A 329 4.92 11.45 22.15
CA PRO A 329 4.18 12.53 22.80
C PRO A 329 4.49 12.70 24.28
N ALA A 330 4.59 11.61 25.05
CA ALA A 330 4.92 11.69 26.48
C ALA A 330 6.35 12.20 26.70
N PHE A 331 7.32 11.75 25.90
CA PHE A 331 8.70 12.23 25.90
C PHE A 331 8.77 13.73 25.60
N LEU A 332 8.03 14.21 24.60
CA LEU A 332 7.94 15.62 24.26
C LEU A 332 7.28 16.45 25.37
N MET A 333 6.19 15.95 25.97
CA MET A 333 5.52 16.61 27.10
C MET A 333 6.43 16.71 28.33
N ALA A 334 7.20 15.67 28.64
CA ALA A 334 8.20 15.68 29.72
C ALA A 334 9.34 16.66 29.44
N SER A 335 9.70 16.78 28.16
CA SER A 335 10.73 17.70 27.68
C SER A 335 10.25 19.15 27.64
N GLY A 336 8.94 19.39 27.60
CA GLY A 336 8.34 20.71 27.39
C GLY A 336 8.38 21.17 25.92
N LEU A 337 8.47 20.22 24.98
CA LEU A 337 8.52 20.48 23.54
C LEU A 337 7.13 20.40 22.91
N LYS A 338 6.94 21.15 21.81
CA LYS A 338 5.71 21.09 20.99
C LYS A 338 5.51 19.67 20.43
N LEU A 339 4.26 19.24 20.32
CA LEU A 339 3.87 17.94 19.77
C LEU A 339 3.77 17.99 18.23
N PRO A 340 3.97 16.87 17.52
CA PRO A 340 3.76 16.79 16.08
C PRO A 340 2.32 17.12 15.70
N LYS A 341 2.11 17.73 14.53
CA LYS A 341 0.79 18.18 14.09
C LYS A 341 -0.08 17.04 13.54
N ARG A 342 0.53 16.08 12.84
CA ARG A 342 -0.21 14.96 12.22
C ARG A 342 0.67 13.72 12.04
N MET A 343 0.03 12.55 12.03
CA MET A 343 0.60 11.23 11.83
C MET A 343 -0.21 10.49 10.77
N LEU A 344 0.45 10.05 9.70
CA LEU A 344 -0.15 9.22 8.67
C LEU A 344 0.30 7.78 8.85
N VAL A 345 -0.66 6.90 9.09
CA VAL A 345 -0.43 5.50 9.46
C VAL A 345 -0.93 4.59 8.35
N HIS A 346 -0.01 4.08 7.54
CA HIS A 346 -0.35 3.20 6.42
C HIS A 346 -0.35 1.71 6.82
N GLY A 347 -1.10 0.91 6.05
CA GLY A 347 -1.07 -0.55 6.15
C GLY A 347 0.25 -1.18 5.68
N TRP A 348 0.34 -2.50 5.84
CA TRP A 348 1.45 -3.28 5.30
C TRP A 348 1.27 -3.53 3.81
N ILE A 349 2.40 -3.73 3.12
CA ILE A 349 2.40 -4.30 1.78
C ILE A 349 2.45 -5.83 1.92
N THR A 350 1.49 -6.52 1.31
CA THR A 350 1.50 -7.97 1.11
C THR A 350 1.87 -8.30 -0.33
N VAL A 351 2.29 -9.54 -0.58
CA VAL A 351 2.55 -10.08 -1.91
C VAL A 351 1.75 -11.37 -2.01
N ASP A 352 0.89 -11.50 -3.03
CA ASP A 352 -0.06 -12.62 -3.18
C ASP A 352 -0.90 -12.86 -1.91
N LYS A 353 -1.35 -11.79 -1.27
CA LYS A 353 -2.11 -11.78 0.00
C LYS A 353 -1.37 -12.39 1.19
N LYS A 354 -0.05 -12.55 1.09
CA LYS A 354 0.82 -13.03 2.18
C LYS A 354 1.76 -11.93 2.64
N LYS A 355 2.03 -11.91 3.95
CA LYS A 355 3.04 -11.01 4.52
C LYS A 355 4.41 -11.31 3.92
N MET A 356 5.16 -10.28 3.55
CA MET A 356 6.54 -10.43 3.09
C MET A 356 7.42 -11.02 4.19
N SER A 357 8.21 -12.04 3.86
CA SER A 357 9.24 -12.59 4.73
C SER A 357 10.37 -13.19 3.91
N LYS A 358 11.61 -12.97 4.37
CA LYS A 358 12.78 -13.66 3.83
C LYS A 358 12.64 -15.18 3.91
N SER A 359 12.00 -15.71 4.98
CA SER A 359 11.80 -17.14 5.15
C SER A 359 10.80 -17.75 4.16
N PHE A 360 9.88 -16.94 3.62
CA PHE A 360 8.90 -17.36 2.62
C PHE A 360 9.39 -17.10 1.17
N GLY A 361 10.52 -16.42 0.99
CA GLY A 361 11.07 -16.12 -0.34
C GLY A 361 10.22 -15.16 -1.18
N ASN A 362 9.29 -14.42 -0.57
CA ASN A 362 8.35 -13.51 -1.25
C ASN A 362 8.68 -12.02 -1.07
N VAL A 363 9.94 -11.70 -0.73
CA VAL A 363 10.38 -10.30 -0.59
C VAL A 363 10.64 -9.73 -1.98
N ILE A 364 10.01 -8.60 -2.30
CA ILE A 364 10.27 -7.87 -3.54
C ILE A 364 11.50 -6.99 -3.37
N ASP A 365 12.53 -7.24 -4.18
CA ASP A 365 13.70 -6.38 -4.28
C ASP A 365 13.35 -5.12 -5.09
N PRO A 366 13.38 -3.92 -4.48
CA PRO A 366 13.06 -2.68 -5.19
C PRO A 366 14.02 -2.39 -6.36
N ILE A 367 15.27 -2.86 -6.30
CA ILE A 367 16.27 -2.64 -7.36
C ILE A 367 15.93 -3.49 -8.60
N GLU A 368 15.56 -4.75 -8.42
CA GLU A 368 15.15 -5.61 -9.54
C GLU A 368 13.88 -5.06 -10.20
N LEU A 369 12.92 -4.61 -9.39
CA LEU A 369 11.68 -4.03 -9.88
C LEU A 369 11.92 -2.77 -10.71
N GLN A 370 12.82 -1.90 -10.25
CA GLN A 370 13.22 -0.67 -10.95
C GLN A 370 13.93 -0.97 -12.28
N LYS A 371 14.79 -1.99 -12.33
CA LYS A 371 15.48 -2.39 -13.57
C LYS A 371 14.51 -2.86 -14.66
N ILE A 372 13.45 -3.56 -14.27
CA ILE A 372 12.49 -4.14 -15.22
C ILE A 372 11.45 -3.10 -15.65
N TYR A 373 10.85 -2.38 -14.70
CA TYR A 373 9.68 -1.54 -14.96
C TYR A 373 9.97 -0.03 -14.93
N GLY A 374 11.17 0.37 -14.52
CA GLY A 374 11.49 1.76 -14.20
C GLY A 374 11.00 2.16 -12.81
N ASN A 375 11.57 3.24 -12.29
CA ASN A 375 11.27 3.78 -10.96
C ASN A 375 9.91 4.50 -10.88
N GLU A 376 9.66 5.46 -11.77
CA GLU A 376 8.43 6.28 -11.76
C GLU A 376 7.14 5.47 -11.99
N PRO A 377 7.09 4.46 -12.88
CA PRO A 377 5.93 3.59 -13.00
C PRO A 377 5.63 2.78 -11.73
N VAL A 378 6.66 2.31 -11.02
CA VAL A 378 6.50 1.63 -9.73
C VAL A 378 6.01 2.61 -8.66
N ARG A 379 6.56 3.82 -8.60
CA ARG A 379 6.07 4.88 -7.70
C ARG A 379 4.58 5.15 -7.93
N TYR A 380 4.17 5.32 -9.19
CA TYR A 380 2.77 5.49 -9.56
C TYR A 380 1.92 4.33 -9.07
N TYR A 381 2.32 3.09 -9.35
CA TYR A 381 1.57 1.91 -8.93
C TYR A 381 1.38 1.87 -7.41
N LEU A 382 2.44 2.06 -6.63
CA LEU A 382 2.36 2.01 -5.17
C LEU A 382 1.41 3.08 -4.62
N VAL A 383 1.50 4.32 -5.10
CA VAL A 383 0.65 5.42 -4.62
C VAL A 383 -0.81 5.26 -5.11
N ARG A 384 -1.01 4.71 -6.30
CA ARG A 384 -2.33 4.53 -6.93
C ARG A 384 -3.11 3.34 -6.37
N GLN A 385 -2.42 2.25 -6.04
CA GLN A 385 -3.02 0.98 -5.65
C GLN A 385 -3.12 0.83 -4.13
N MET A 386 -2.14 1.34 -3.38
CA MET A 386 -2.07 1.15 -1.93
C MET A 386 -2.91 2.21 -1.22
N ALA A 387 -4.13 1.86 -0.83
CA ALA A 387 -4.93 2.71 0.05
C ALA A 387 -4.31 2.75 1.45
N ILE A 388 -4.22 3.95 2.05
CA ILE A 388 -3.56 4.14 3.36
C ILE A 388 -4.26 3.36 4.48
N ASN A 389 -5.59 3.29 4.45
CA ASN A 389 -6.40 2.76 5.54
C ASN A 389 -6.42 1.23 5.66
N GLN A 390 -5.86 0.50 4.70
CA GLN A 390 -5.85 -0.95 4.67
C GLN A 390 -4.48 -1.49 4.26
N ASP A 391 -4.28 -2.79 4.46
CA ASP A 391 -3.11 -3.46 3.90
C ASP A 391 -3.27 -3.54 2.38
N GLY A 392 -2.21 -3.20 1.67
CA GLY A 392 -2.19 -3.18 0.21
C GLY A 392 -1.51 -4.44 -0.33
N ASP A 393 -2.09 -5.04 -1.35
CA ASP A 393 -1.54 -6.24 -2.00
C ASP A 393 -0.78 -5.85 -3.27
N PHE A 394 0.48 -6.23 -3.32
CA PHE A 394 1.35 -6.01 -4.46
C PHE A 394 1.29 -7.21 -5.40
N SER A 395 0.97 -6.96 -6.67
CA SER A 395 1.00 -7.93 -7.76
C SER A 395 1.76 -7.33 -8.93
N ILE A 396 2.61 -8.14 -9.56
CA ILE A 396 3.30 -7.70 -10.77
C ILE A 396 2.33 -7.62 -11.95
N GLU A 397 1.34 -8.50 -12.02
CA GLU A 397 0.30 -8.47 -13.04
C GLU A 397 -0.49 -7.15 -12.98
N ASP A 398 -0.86 -6.72 -11.77
CA ASP A 398 -1.53 -5.43 -11.56
C ASP A 398 -0.59 -4.25 -11.90
N LEU A 399 0.69 -4.33 -11.56
CA LEU A 399 1.70 -3.34 -11.95
C LEU A 399 1.78 -3.23 -13.48
N GLU A 400 1.99 -4.35 -14.18
CA GLU A 400 2.10 -4.40 -15.64
C GLU A 400 0.83 -3.86 -16.33
N GLN A 401 -0.34 -4.20 -15.78
CA GLN A 401 -1.62 -3.68 -16.25
C GLN A 401 -1.71 -2.16 -16.08
N ARG A 402 -1.30 -1.61 -14.94
CA ARG A 402 -1.30 -0.17 -14.68
C ARG A 402 -0.31 0.57 -15.57
N ILE A 403 0.87 0.01 -15.82
CA ILE A 403 1.83 0.61 -16.77
C ILE A 403 1.23 0.63 -18.18
N SER A 404 0.61 -0.48 -18.60
CA SER A 404 0.10 -0.62 -19.95
C SER A 404 -1.15 0.23 -20.21
N SER A 405 -2.13 0.16 -19.30
CA SER A 405 -3.42 0.83 -19.44
C SER A 405 -3.28 2.31 -19.10
N ASP A 406 -3.01 2.61 -17.84
CA ASP A 406 -2.97 3.98 -17.35
C ASP A 406 -1.83 4.74 -18.07
N LEU A 407 -0.58 4.35 -17.82
CA LEU A 407 0.56 5.20 -18.20
C LEU A 407 0.80 5.22 -19.72
N ALA A 408 0.89 4.06 -20.37
CA ALA A 408 1.23 3.98 -21.78
C ALA A 408 0.04 4.31 -22.70
N ASN A 409 -1.15 3.75 -22.47
CA ASN A 409 -2.30 3.94 -23.37
C ASN A 409 -3.04 5.26 -23.12
N ASP A 410 -3.28 5.66 -21.88
CA ASP A 410 -4.13 6.83 -21.62
C ASP A 410 -3.31 8.14 -21.68
N LEU A 411 -2.17 8.19 -20.99
CA LEU A 411 -1.35 9.41 -20.91
C LEU A 411 -0.31 9.50 -22.03
N GLY A 412 0.57 8.50 -22.13
CA GLY A 412 1.69 8.51 -23.07
C GLY A 412 1.26 8.57 -24.53
N ASN A 413 0.26 7.78 -24.91
CA ASN A 413 -0.26 7.77 -26.27
C ASN A 413 -1.01 9.06 -26.63
N LEU A 414 -1.73 9.69 -25.69
CA LEU A 414 -2.39 10.98 -25.93
C LEU A 414 -1.37 12.06 -26.31
N LEU A 415 -0.30 12.20 -25.51
CA LEU A 415 0.80 13.12 -25.79
C LEU A 415 1.40 12.84 -27.18
N ASN A 416 1.77 11.59 -27.45
CA ASN A 416 2.41 11.21 -28.71
C ASN A 416 1.50 11.49 -29.92
N ARG A 417 0.20 11.18 -29.83
CA ARG A 417 -0.76 11.44 -30.90
C ARG A 417 -0.93 12.94 -31.17
N MET A 418 -1.03 13.73 -30.11
CA MET A 418 -1.21 15.19 -30.21
C MET A 418 0.03 15.84 -30.85
N VAL A 419 1.23 15.56 -30.32
CA VAL A 419 2.50 16.11 -30.83
C VAL A 419 2.77 15.65 -32.27
N ALA A 420 2.56 14.37 -32.58
CA ALA A 420 2.75 13.86 -33.94
C ALA A 420 1.79 14.52 -34.94
N LEU A 421 0.54 14.78 -34.52
CA LEU A 421 -0.44 15.44 -35.37
C LEU A 421 -0.13 16.93 -35.56
N ALA A 422 0.36 17.62 -34.53
CA ALA A 422 0.86 18.99 -34.65
C ALA A 422 2.01 19.08 -35.66
N GLN A 423 3.03 18.24 -35.51
CA GLN A 423 4.19 18.21 -36.41
C GLN A 423 3.84 17.84 -37.85
N LYS A 424 2.96 16.85 -38.04
CA LYS A 424 2.51 16.44 -39.38
C LYS A 424 1.81 17.57 -40.13
N ASN A 425 1.22 18.52 -39.42
CA ASN A 425 0.54 19.69 -39.99
C ASN A 425 1.35 20.97 -39.77
N GLU A 426 2.67 20.84 -39.63
CA GLU A 426 3.65 21.93 -39.55
C GLU A 426 3.36 22.96 -38.45
N ILE A 427 2.70 22.52 -37.37
CA ILE A 427 2.50 23.31 -36.15
C ILE A 427 3.66 23.05 -35.21
N ILE A 428 4.61 23.97 -35.21
CA ILE A 428 5.76 23.98 -34.30
C ILE A 428 5.42 24.78 -33.05
N GLU A 429 4.71 25.89 -33.22
CA GLU A 429 4.31 26.81 -32.16
C GLU A 429 2.79 27.03 -32.22
N LEU A 430 2.16 27.14 -31.05
CA LEU A 430 0.73 27.40 -30.92
C LEU A 430 0.45 28.35 -29.75
N ASN A 431 -0.15 29.50 -30.04
CA ASN A 431 -0.71 30.39 -29.02
C ASN A 431 -2.11 29.92 -28.61
N ALA A 432 -2.52 30.25 -27.38
CA ALA A 432 -3.91 30.09 -26.97
C ALA A 432 -4.84 30.91 -27.90
N PRO A 433 -5.99 30.34 -28.31
CA PRO A 433 -6.99 31.06 -29.08
C PRO A 433 -7.64 32.17 -28.23
N GLU A 434 -8.08 33.25 -28.87
CA GLU A 434 -8.82 34.34 -28.20
C GLU A 434 -10.24 33.90 -27.82
N ILE A 435 -10.85 33.01 -28.62
CA ILE A 435 -12.21 32.49 -28.43
C ILE A 435 -12.12 30.96 -28.37
N TRP A 436 -12.68 30.40 -27.29
CA TRP A 436 -12.72 28.96 -27.06
C TRP A 436 -14.08 28.38 -27.47
N SER A 437 -14.07 27.19 -28.08
CA SER A 437 -15.29 26.41 -28.27
C SER A 437 -15.94 26.04 -26.93
N GLU A 438 -17.26 25.85 -26.94
CA GLU A 438 -18.00 25.40 -25.75
C GLU A 438 -17.40 24.11 -25.16
N SER A 439 -17.04 23.16 -26.02
CA SER A 439 -16.41 21.89 -25.61
C SER A 439 -15.03 22.07 -24.97
N ALA A 440 -14.26 23.09 -25.36
CA ALA A 440 -12.98 23.41 -24.73
C ALA A 440 -13.17 24.11 -23.38
N ILE A 441 -14.18 24.98 -23.27
CA ILE A 441 -14.58 25.62 -22.01
C ILE A 441 -15.01 24.56 -20.98
N GLU A 442 -15.86 23.61 -21.37
CA GLU A 442 -16.26 22.49 -20.51
C GLU A 442 -15.05 21.68 -20.01
N LEU A 443 -14.07 21.45 -20.90
CA LEU A 443 -12.86 20.72 -20.54
C LEU A 443 -11.99 21.49 -19.54
N ARG A 444 -11.87 22.81 -19.72
CA ARG A 444 -11.18 23.72 -18.80
C ARG A 444 -11.84 23.75 -17.43
N ASP A 445 -13.15 23.90 -17.39
CA ASP A 445 -13.90 23.94 -16.13
C ASP A 445 -13.78 22.59 -15.39
N MET A 446 -13.78 21.46 -16.12
CA MET A 446 -13.48 20.15 -15.53
C MET A 446 -12.03 20.05 -15.01
N ALA A 447 -11.06 20.67 -15.67
CA ALA A 447 -9.69 20.72 -15.20
C ALA A 447 -9.60 21.45 -13.85
N GLN A 448 -10.27 22.60 -13.71
CA GLN A 448 -10.32 23.35 -12.44
C GLN A 448 -10.99 22.54 -11.32
N ASN A 449 -12.11 21.86 -11.61
CA ASN A 449 -12.76 20.98 -10.65
C ASN A 449 -11.85 19.83 -10.23
N THR A 450 -11.08 19.27 -11.18
CA THR A 450 -10.11 18.21 -10.89
C THR A 450 -8.99 18.72 -9.97
N VAL A 451 -8.49 19.94 -10.17
CA VAL A 451 -7.51 20.56 -9.27
C VAL A 451 -8.07 20.69 -7.86
N SER A 452 -9.31 21.18 -7.71
CA SER A 452 -9.98 21.32 -6.40
C SER A 452 -10.19 19.97 -5.70
N ASP A 453 -10.67 18.96 -6.43
CA ASP A 453 -10.85 17.60 -5.92
C ASP A 453 -9.50 17.00 -5.49
N PHE A 454 -8.46 17.17 -6.31
CA PHE A 454 -7.11 16.68 -6.02
C PHE A 454 -6.55 17.32 -4.76
N GLN A 455 -6.69 18.65 -4.60
CA GLN A 455 -6.30 19.35 -3.39
C GLN A 455 -7.00 18.80 -2.14
N THR A 456 -8.31 18.56 -2.24
CA THR A 456 -9.11 18.00 -1.14
C THR A 456 -8.59 16.62 -0.74
N TYR A 457 -8.43 15.71 -1.70
CA TYR A 457 -7.92 14.36 -1.42
C TYR A 457 -6.49 14.37 -0.88
N MET A 458 -5.61 15.25 -1.38
CA MET A 458 -4.24 15.38 -0.90
C MET A 458 -4.17 15.95 0.53
N ALA A 459 -5.06 16.87 0.90
CA ALA A 459 -5.15 17.42 2.26
C ALA A 459 -5.52 16.33 3.29
N ASP A 460 -6.30 15.33 2.88
CA ASP A 460 -6.67 14.17 3.69
C ASP A 460 -5.78 12.94 3.47
N TYR A 461 -4.67 13.09 2.73
CA TYR A 461 -3.71 12.03 2.39
C TYR A 461 -4.36 10.82 1.68
N GLN A 462 -5.47 11.04 0.97
CA GLN A 462 -6.14 10.05 0.14
C GLN A 462 -5.51 10.00 -1.26
N PHE A 463 -4.21 9.68 -1.34
CA PHE A 463 -3.45 9.75 -2.60
C PHE A 463 -4.06 8.93 -3.74
N HIS A 464 -4.52 7.71 -3.43
CA HIS A 464 -5.19 6.84 -4.39
C HIS A 464 -6.48 7.46 -4.97
N MET A 465 -7.21 8.24 -4.17
CA MET A 465 -8.41 8.97 -4.61
C MET A 465 -8.06 10.20 -5.44
N ALA A 466 -7.02 10.93 -5.04
CA ALA A 466 -6.49 12.06 -5.82
C ALA A 466 -6.09 11.60 -7.23
N LEU A 467 -5.31 10.52 -7.33
CA LEU A 467 -4.91 9.93 -8.61
C LEU A 467 -6.10 9.34 -9.39
N ALA A 468 -7.08 8.74 -8.71
CA ALA A 468 -8.30 8.27 -9.37
C ALA A 468 -9.12 9.42 -9.96
N SER A 469 -9.22 10.56 -9.27
CA SER A 469 -9.88 11.76 -9.78
C SER A 469 -9.14 12.31 -11.02
N LEU A 470 -7.81 12.40 -10.94
CA LEU A 470 -6.99 12.81 -12.09
C LEU A 470 -7.16 11.88 -13.29
N TRP A 471 -7.28 10.57 -13.07
CA TRP A 471 -7.49 9.61 -14.16
C TRP A 471 -8.84 9.78 -14.86
N LYS A 472 -9.89 10.18 -14.13
CA LYS A 472 -11.18 10.56 -14.74
C LYS A 472 -11.01 11.73 -15.69
N PHE A 473 -10.19 12.73 -15.32
CA PHE A 473 -9.88 13.86 -16.19
C PHE A 473 -9.07 13.43 -17.43
N ILE A 474 -8.02 12.62 -17.26
CA ILE A 474 -7.23 12.07 -18.38
C ILE A 474 -8.14 11.34 -19.39
N ASN A 475 -9.08 10.54 -18.90
CA ASN A 475 -10.05 9.85 -19.76
C ASN A 475 -10.96 10.83 -20.50
N LYS A 476 -11.44 11.89 -19.84
CA LYS A 476 -12.22 12.94 -20.50
C LYS A 476 -11.42 13.66 -21.59
N VAL A 477 -10.14 13.96 -21.37
CA VAL A 477 -9.27 14.59 -22.38
C VAL A 477 -9.09 13.66 -23.58
N ASN A 478 -8.89 12.35 -23.34
CA ASN A 478 -8.85 11.35 -24.41
C ASN A 478 -10.17 11.30 -25.20
N SER A 479 -11.31 11.28 -24.52
CA SER A 479 -12.64 11.32 -25.17
C SER A 479 -12.82 12.60 -25.97
N TYR A 480 -12.47 13.77 -25.42
CA TYR A 480 -12.50 15.05 -26.13
C TYR A 480 -11.66 14.99 -27.40
N PHE A 481 -10.39 14.58 -27.30
CA PHE A 481 -9.50 14.49 -28.45
C PHE A 481 -10.02 13.51 -29.51
N HIS A 482 -10.68 12.42 -29.10
CA HIS A 482 -11.30 11.50 -30.04
C HIS A 482 -12.54 12.10 -30.71
N THR A 483 -13.48 12.64 -29.95
CA THR A 483 -14.76 13.16 -30.44
C THR A 483 -14.57 14.36 -31.37
N GLN A 484 -13.56 15.20 -31.11
CA GLN A 484 -13.24 16.32 -31.98
C GLN A 484 -12.61 15.88 -33.32
N GLU A 485 -12.14 14.64 -33.44
CA GLU A 485 -11.53 14.08 -34.66
C GLU A 485 -10.49 15.02 -35.32
N PRO A 486 -9.45 15.48 -34.60
CA PRO A 486 -8.53 16.52 -35.09
C PRO A 486 -7.79 16.14 -36.38
N TRP A 487 -7.66 14.84 -36.69
CA TRP A 487 -7.11 14.36 -37.97
C TRP A 487 -8.00 14.69 -39.18
N LYS A 488 -9.32 14.89 -38.98
CA LYS A 488 -10.23 15.40 -40.00
C LYS A 488 -10.22 16.93 -40.00
N LEU A 489 -10.33 17.56 -38.82
CA LEU A 489 -10.31 19.02 -38.69
C LEU A 489 -9.07 19.65 -39.33
N ALA A 490 -7.90 19.02 -39.22
CA ALA A 490 -6.68 19.46 -39.88
C ALA A 490 -6.83 19.71 -41.40
N LYS A 491 -7.80 19.07 -42.07
CA LYS A 491 -8.08 19.22 -43.50
C LYS A 491 -9.30 20.11 -43.80
N THR A 492 -10.22 20.25 -42.86
CA THR A 492 -11.54 20.88 -43.09
C THR A 492 -11.70 22.21 -42.38
N ASP A 493 -11.15 22.34 -41.17
CA ASP A 493 -11.28 23.51 -40.32
C ASP A 493 -10.00 23.68 -39.49
N ARG A 494 -9.13 24.56 -40.01
CA ARG A 494 -7.81 24.81 -39.41
C ARG A 494 -7.93 25.47 -38.05
N GLU A 495 -8.90 26.35 -37.84
CA GLU A 495 -9.05 27.08 -36.59
C GLU A 495 -9.52 26.13 -35.48
N ALA A 496 -10.57 25.34 -35.73
CA ALA A 496 -11.05 24.33 -34.80
C ALA A 496 -9.95 23.30 -34.46
N PHE A 497 -9.15 22.89 -35.46
CA PHE A 497 -8.00 22.02 -35.24
C PHE A 497 -6.99 22.60 -34.23
N LEU A 498 -6.64 23.89 -34.37
CA LEU A 498 -5.69 24.56 -33.47
C LEU A 498 -6.27 24.71 -32.06
N GLN A 499 -7.57 25.01 -31.94
CA GLN A 499 -8.24 25.04 -30.63
C GLN A 499 -8.16 23.69 -29.92
N VAL A 500 -8.39 22.58 -30.62
CA VAL A 500 -8.30 21.22 -30.06
C VAL A 500 -6.90 20.89 -29.57
N LEU A 501 -5.86 21.24 -30.35
CA LEU A 501 -4.47 21.07 -29.92
C LEU A 501 -4.16 21.90 -28.67
N SER A 502 -4.62 23.16 -28.64
CA SER A 502 -4.38 24.07 -27.52
C SER A 502 -5.09 23.60 -26.23
N ALA A 503 -6.35 23.20 -26.32
CA ALA A 503 -7.11 22.65 -25.20
C ALA A 503 -6.47 21.37 -24.63
N THR A 504 -5.98 20.50 -25.53
CA THR A 504 -5.28 19.27 -25.14
C THR A 504 -3.93 19.57 -24.49
N GLY A 505 -3.19 20.56 -25.00
CA GLY A 505 -1.92 21.03 -24.41
C GLY A 505 -2.10 21.55 -22.99
N HIS A 506 -3.07 22.42 -22.75
CA HIS A 506 -3.37 22.93 -21.41
C HIS A 506 -3.84 21.83 -20.45
N SER A 507 -4.64 20.88 -20.95
CA SER A 507 -5.05 19.73 -20.15
C SER A 507 -3.84 18.88 -19.74
N LEU A 508 -2.90 18.65 -20.65
CA LEU A 508 -1.66 17.91 -20.37
C LEU A 508 -0.73 18.65 -19.40
N GLU A 509 -0.70 19.98 -19.43
CA GLU A 509 0.00 20.80 -18.42
C GLU A 509 -0.57 20.55 -17.02
N VAL A 510 -1.90 20.67 -16.86
CA VAL A 510 -2.59 20.39 -15.58
C VAL A 510 -2.26 18.98 -15.09
N ILE A 511 -2.38 17.99 -15.98
CA ILE A 511 -2.09 16.58 -15.66
C ILE A 511 -0.65 16.42 -15.20
N ALA A 512 0.31 17.00 -15.91
CA ALA A 512 1.71 16.86 -15.60
C ALA A 512 2.07 17.49 -14.25
N ILE A 513 1.56 18.69 -13.95
CA ILE A 513 1.81 19.36 -12.68
C ILE A 513 1.19 18.56 -11.51
N LEU A 514 -0.05 18.08 -11.63
CA LEU A 514 -0.69 17.30 -10.56
C LEU A 514 -0.04 15.93 -10.34
N LEU A 515 0.53 15.33 -11.39
CA LEU A 515 1.17 14.01 -11.33
C LEU A 515 2.68 14.08 -11.00
N TRP A 516 3.28 15.28 -11.08
CA TRP A 516 4.70 15.52 -10.79
C TRP A 516 5.16 15.05 -9.39
N PRO A 517 4.37 15.16 -8.31
CA PRO A 517 4.79 14.63 -7.01
C PRO A 517 5.05 13.12 -7.01
N VAL A 518 4.41 12.39 -7.93
CA VAL A 518 4.53 10.93 -8.05
C VAL A 518 5.56 10.55 -9.11
N MET A 519 5.58 11.24 -10.25
CA MET A 519 6.47 10.97 -11.39
C MET A 519 7.16 12.27 -11.86
N PRO A 520 8.14 12.79 -11.12
CA PRO A 520 8.72 14.11 -11.38
C PRO A 520 9.39 14.21 -12.75
N LYS A 521 10.30 13.30 -13.10
CA LYS A 521 11.07 13.38 -14.34
C LYS A 521 10.24 13.08 -15.58
N LYS A 522 9.30 12.12 -15.53
CA LYS A 522 8.37 11.90 -16.66
C LYS A 522 7.50 13.12 -16.89
N MET A 523 7.00 13.76 -15.83
CA MET A 523 6.12 14.92 -16.00
C MET A 523 6.90 16.15 -16.47
N GLU A 524 8.15 16.35 -16.02
CA GLU A 524 9.04 17.37 -16.59
C GLU A 524 9.33 17.11 -18.08
N LYS A 525 9.58 15.86 -18.47
CA LYS A 525 9.77 15.49 -19.89
C LYS A 525 8.50 15.74 -20.72
N LEU A 526 7.33 15.48 -20.15
CA LEU A 526 6.04 15.77 -20.79
C LEU A 526 5.88 17.28 -20.99
N LEU A 527 6.10 18.09 -19.96
CA LEU A 527 6.04 19.56 -20.04
C LEU A 527 7.05 20.10 -21.07
N GLY A 528 8.27 19.58 -21.07
CA GLY A 528 9.29 19.93 -22.06
C GLY A 528 8.89 19.57 -23.49
N SER A 529 8.13 18.50 -23.71
CA SER A 529 7.55 18.15 -25.03
C SER A 529 6.53 19.18 -25.53
N LEU A 530 5.92 19.93 -24.61
CA LEU A 530 5.01 21.05 -24.89
C LEU A 530 5.72 22.40 -24.92
N GLY A 531 7.05 22.44 -24.71
CA GLY A 531 7.83 23.67 -24.67
C GLY A 531 7.66 24.47 -23.36
N LEU A 532 7.11 23.83 -22.32
CA LEU A 532 6.92 24.43 -21.01
C LEU A 532 8.11 24.15 -20.10
N THR A 533 8.51 25.15 -19.32
CA THR A 533 9.50 25.01 -18.25
C THR A 533 8.80 24.71 -16.94
N PHE A 534 9.30 23.71 -16.20
CA PHE A 534 8.84 23.43 -14.84
C PHE A 534 9.65 24.25 -13.83
N ASP A 535 8.97 25.09 -13.04
CA ASP A 535 9.59 25.96 -12.04
C ASP A 535 8.79 25.95 -10.73
N LEU A 536 9.47 25.65 -9.63
CA LEU A 536 8.91 25.63 -8.27
C LEU A 536 8.96 27.00 -7.57
N GLY A 537 9.46 28.06 -8.24
CA GLY A 537 9.52 29.42 -7.70
C GLY A 537 8.16 30.09 -7.46
N GLU A 538 7.06 29.46 -7.88
CA GLU A 538 5.70 29.99 -7.75
C GLU A 538 4.73 28.92 -7.24
N ASN A 539 3.57 29.34 -6.70
CA ASN A 539 2.50 28.43 -6.30
C ASN A 539 1.76 27.91 -7.56
N LEU A 540 2.22 26.78 -8.08
CA LEU A 540 1.67 26.16 -9.29
C LEU A 540 0.23 25.69 -9.10
N ILE A 541 -0.13 25.22 -7.90
CA ILE A 541 -1.50 24.76 -7.63
C ILE A 541 -2.50 25.92 -7.65
N GLU A 542 -2.14 27.07 -7.08
CA GLU A 542 -2.96 28.28 -7.15
C GLU A 542 -3.11 28.77 -8.59
N LYS A 543 -2.03 28.77 -9.39
CA LYS A 543 -2.11 29.10 -10.81
C LYS A 543 -3.08 28.20 -11.58
N LEU A 544 -3.01 26.89 -11.35
CA LEU A 544 -3.93 25.94 -12.00
C LEU A 544 -5.38 26.16 -11.57
N SER A 545 -5.61 26.55 -10.31
CA SER A 545 -6.94 26.81 -9.78
C SER A 545 -7.63 28.00 -10.46
N LEU A 546 -6.85 29.01 -10.91
CA LEU A 546 -7.37 30.14 -11.70
C LEU A 546 -7.92 29.71 -13.07
N GLY A 547 -7.49 28.56 -13.61
CA GLY A 547 -7.99 28.02 -14.87
C GLY A 547 -7.61 28.83 -16.11
N ASN A 548 -6.54 29.61 -16.06
CA ASN A 548 -6.09 30.40 -17.20
C ASN A 548 -5.50 29.50 -18.28
N TRP A 549 -6.17 29.42 -19.43
CA TRP A 549 -5.66 28.75 -20.63
C TRP A 549 -5.10 29.77 -21.62
N ASP A 550 -3.94 30.33 -21.28
CA ASP A 550 -3.26 31.42 -22.00
C ASP A 550 -1.85 31.05 -22.48
N LYS A 551 -1.44 29.78 -22.30
CA LYS A 551 -0.08 29.33 -22.62
C LYS A 551 0.15 29.25 -24.12
N LYS A 552 1.40 29.54 -24.46
CA LYS A 552 1.99 29.24 -25.76
C LYS A 552 2.74 27.91 -25.65
N PHE A 553 2.49 27.01 -26.60
CA PHE A 553 3.14 25.72 -26.69
C PHE A 553 4.17 25.69 -27.83
N ILE A 554 5.26 24.96 -27.60
CA ILE A 554 6.25 24.61 -28.63
C ILE A 554 6.36 23.09 -28.65
N PHE A 555 5.93 22.45 -29.75
CA PHE A 555 5.79 21.00 -29.79
C PHE A 555 7.10 20.31 -30.17
N HIS A 556 7.71 19.65 -29.20
CA HIS A 556 8.91 18.84 -29.38
C HIS A 556 8.56 17.36 -29.34
N LYS A 557 8.98 16.62 -30.37
CA LYS A 557 8.86 15.16 -30.35
C LYS A 557 9.83 14.59 -29.34
N ILE A 558 9.34 13.68 -28.53
CA ILE A 558 10.13 12.93 -27.57
C ILE A 558 10.04 11.42 -27.85
N ASP A 559 11.01 10.67 -27.34
CA ASP A 559 10.87 9.22 -27.25
C ASP A 559 9.70 8.85 -26.36
N THR A 560 9.13 7.67 -26.61
CA THR A 560 8.00 7.10 -25.87
C THR A 560 8.13 7.33 -24.37
N LEU A 561 7.15 8.03 -23.78
CA LEU A 561 7.21 8.42 -22.38
C LEU A 561 7.15 7.21 -21.44
N PHE A 562 6.28 6.24 -21.74
CA PHE A 562 6.10 5.00 -21.01
C PHE A 562 6.17 3.80 -21.95
N VAL A 563 7.13 2.91 -21.70
CA VAL A 563 7.28 1.67 -22.47
C VAL A 563 6.37 0.61 -21.86
N LYS A 564 5.58 -0.06 -22.69
CA LYS A 564 4.75 -1.18 -22.23
C LYS A 564 5.67 -2.34 -21.82
N PRO A 565 5.42 -2.99 -20.69
CA PRO A 565 6.06 -4.25 -20.37
C PRO A 565 5.82 -5.25 -21.50
N GLU A 566 6.84 -6.04 -21.84
CA GLU A 566 6.63 -7.15 -22.78
C GLU A 566 5.63 -8.13 -22.16
N PRO A 567 4.68 -8.68 -22.94
CA PRO A 567 3.82 -9.75 -22.46
C PRO A 567 4.72 -10.89 -22.01
N ARG A 568 4.64 -11.29 -20.75
CA ARG A 568 5.38 -12.47 -20.27
C ARG A 568 5.03 -13.65 -21.18
N ASP A 569 6.03 -14.20 -21.85
CA ASP A 569 5.89 -15.52 -22.46
C ASP A 569 5.71 -16.52 -21.32
N PRO A 570 4.56 -17.21 -21.21
CA PRO A 570 4.35 -18.21 -20.16
C PRO A 570 5.40 -19.34 -20.18
N SER A 571 6.18 -19.45 -21.25
CA SER A 571 7.21 -20.46 -21.45
C SER A 571 8.64 -19.99 -21.12
N ILE A 572 8.88 -18.68 -20.97
CA ILE A 572 10.20 -18.07 -20.72
C ILE A 572 10.06 -17.05 -19.58
N ASN A 573 10.47 -17.42 -18.37
CA ASN A 573 10.66 -16.46 -17.28
C ASN A 573 12.14 -16.13 -17.15
N SER A 574 12.47 -14.87 -17.41
CA SER A 574 13.80 -14.28 -17.29
C SER A 574 14.17 -14.06 -15.81
N GLY A 575 15.20 -14.74 -15.35
CA GLY A 575 15.85 -14.50 -14.08
C GLY A 575 17.31 -14.94 -14.14
N ARG A 576 18.11 -14.33 -15.02
CA ARG A 576 19.58 -14.46 -14.99
C ARG A 576 20.24 -13.35 -15.80
N THR A 577 21.06 -12.53 -15.14
CA THR A 577 22.18 -11.82 -15.79
C THR A 577 23.36 -11.73 -14.80
N GLY A 578 24.49 -12.37 -15.15
CA GLY A 578 25.84 -11.96 -14.71
C GLY A 578 26.53 -12.78 -13.62
N GLU A 579 27.43 -13.67 -14.06
CA GLU A 579 28.70 -14.18 -13.50
C GLU A 579 28.92 -14.34 -11.97
N ASN A 580 29.16 -15.61 -11.61
CA ASN A 580 30.06 -16.11 -10.56
C ASN A 580 29.76 -15.74 -9.11
N ASP A 581 28.80 -16.44 -8.50
CA ASP A 581 28.87 -16.80 -7.09
C ASP A 581 28.20 -18.17 -6.88
N SER A 582 28.89 -19.09 -6.20
CA SER A 582 28.46 -20.46 -5.88
C SER A 582 27.38 -20.51 -4.80
N GLY A 583 26.32 -19.72 -4.97
CA GLY A 583 25.20 -19.57 -4.03
C GLY A 583 24.00 -20.46 -4.33
N SER A 584 23.37 -20.98 -3.27
CA SER A 584 22.12 -21.75 -3.32
C SER A 584 20.90 -20.87 -3.68
N VAL A 585 19.94 -21.44 -4.43
CA VAL A 585 18.74 -20.73 -4.90
C VAL A 585 17.65 -20.81 -3.83
N LEU A 586 17.37 -19.69 -3.15
CA LEU A 586 16.32 -19.61 -2.13
C LEU A 586 14.95 -19.19 -2.70
N SER A 587 14.92 -18.46 -3.83
CA SER A 587 13.68 -18.09 -4.54
C SER A 587 13.98 -17.73 -6.00
N SER A 588 13.17 -18.23 -6.94
CA SER A 588 13.21 -17.84 -8.35
C SER A 588 11.79 -17.64 -8.88
N ILE A 589 11.56 -16.57 -9.64
CA ILE A 589 10.31 -16.34 -10.37
C ILE A 589 10.50 -16.96 -11.77
N GLY A 590 10.15 -18.25 -11.96
CA GLY A 590 10.21 -18.92 -13.27
C GLY A 590 10.78 -20.34 -13.34
N LYS A 591 10.93 -20.87 -14.57
CA LYS A 591 11.62 -22.15 -14.85
C LYS A 591 13.12 -22.02 -14.54
N VAL A 592 13.63 -22.94 -13.73
CA VAL A 592 15.07 -23.05 -13.42
C VAL A 592 15.68 -24.09 -14.36
N GLY A 593 16.63 -23.70 -15.21
CA GLY A 593 17.45 -24.61 -16.00
C GLY A 593 18.85 -24.77 -15.38
N ARG A 594 19.33 -26.01 -15.28
CA ARG A 594 20.74 -26.32 -14.94
C ARG A 594 21.58 -26.33 -16.22
N THR A 595 22.80 -25.80 -16.15
CA THR A 595 23.86 -25.99 -17.15
C THR A 595 24.96 -26.85 -16.52
N GLU A 596 25.76 -27.53 -17.34
CA GLU A 596 26.84 -28.45 -16.91
C GLU A 596 27.85 -27.83 -15.91
N GLU A 597 27.92 -26.50 -15.81
CA GLU A 597 28.87 -25.80 -14.94
C GLU A 597 28.37 -25.49 -13.51
N ASN A 598 27.17 -25.94 -13.09
CA ASN A 598 26.57 -25.61 -11.77
C ASN A 598 26.15 -26.83 -10.94
N ASP A 599 27.05 -27.78 -10.75
CA ASP A 599 26.73 -29.13 -10.25
C ASP A 599 26.58 -29.29 -8.72
N SER A 600 26.36 -28.21 -7.95
CA SER A 600 26.29 -28.30 -6.46
C SER A 600 25.19 -27.49 -5.75
N GLY A 601 24.21 -26.93 -6.46
CA GLY A 601 23.16 -26.07 -5.87
C GLY A 601 21.84 -26.77 -5.50
N PHE A 602 21.32 -26.48 -4.28
CA PHE A 602 19.97 -26.84 -3.80
C PHE A 602 18.89 -25.85 -4.27
N VAL A 603 17.68 -26.35 -4.57
CA VAL A 603 16.47 -25.53 -4.83
C VAL A 603 15.42 -25.88 -3.78
N LEU A 604 15.13 -24.95 -2.86
CA LEU A 604 14.25 -25.21 -1.71
C LEU A 604 12.76 -24.91 -1.97
N SER A 605 12.44 -24.03 -2.91
CA SER A 605 11.06 -23.76 -3.32
C SER A 605 10.97 -23.19 -4.73
N SER A 606 9.96 -23.61 -5.50
CA SER A 606 9.58 -22.97 -6.77
C SER A 606 8.12 -22.56 -6.68
N MET A 607 7.82 -21.28 -6.83
CA MET A 607 6.44 -20.80 -6.94
C MET A 607 6.12 -20.58 -8.42
N SER A 608 4.98 -21.11 -8.86
CA SER A 608 4.39 -20.99 -10.22
C SER A 608 5.15 -21.65 -11.39
N SER A 609 5.35 -22.97 -11.34
CA SER A 609 5.78 -23.73 -12.53
C SER A 609 4.59 -24.34 -13.28
N ILE A 610 4.12 -23.66 -14.33
CA ILE A 610 3.37 -24.31 -15.42
C ILE A 610 4.39 -24.65 -16.52
N GLY A 611 5.00 -25.84 -16.46
CA GLY A 611 5.85 -26.34 -17.55
C GLY A 611 6.86 -27.40 -17.12
N LYS A 612 7.13 -28.35 -18.04
CA LYS A 612 8.03 -29.51 -17.87
C LYS A 612 9.39 -29.11 -17.26
N VAL A 613 9.84 -29.89 -16.26
CA VAL A 613 11.21 -29.89 -15.76
C VAL A 613 12.03 -30.79 -16.69
N GLY A 614 12.94 -30.20 -17.48
CA GLY A 614 13.92 -30.97 -18.24
C GLY A 614 15.19 -31.14 -17.41
N ARG A 615 15.71 -32.37 -17.32
CA ARG A 615 17.06 -32.66 -16.85
C ARG A 615 17.91 -32.97 -18.07
N THR A 616 19.13 -32.45 -18.13
CA THR A 616 20.17 -32.96 -19.05
C THR A 616 20.82 -34.18 -18.42
N GLU A 617 21.30 -35.09 -19.27
CA GLU A 617 21.81 -36.40 -18.94
C GLU A 617 23.01 -36.32 -17.97
N GLU A 618 23.06 -37.27 -17.04
CA GLU A 618 24.13 -37.57 -16.07
C GLU A 618 24.12 -36.84 -14.71
N ASN A 619 24.17 -37.68 -13.64
CA ASN A 619 24.33 -37.45 -12.20
C ASN A 619 23.09 -37.25 -11.30
N ASP A 620 22.77 -38.34 -10.62
CA ASP A 620 21.70 -38.56 -9.64
C ASP A 620 22.02 -37.99 -8.25
N SER A 621 21.24 -36.99 -7.81
CA SER A 621 20.64 -36.90 -6.46
C SER A 621 19.97 -35.54 -6.25
N GLY A 622 18.65 -35.48 -6.28
CA GLY A 622 17.91 -34.24 -6.01
C GLY A 622 16.50 -34.48 -5.52
N PHE A 623 16.18 -33.93 -4.35
CA PHE A 623 14.85 -34.00 -3.71
C PHE A 623 13.98 -32.81 -4.09
N VAL A 624 12.67 -33.02 -4.28
CA VAL A 624 11.67 -31.96 -4.47
C VAL A 624 10.67 -32.05 -3.31
N LEU A 625 10.68 -31.06 -2.41
CA LEU A 625 9.89 -31.07 -1.17
C LEU A 625 8.40 -30.70 -1.37
N SER A 626 8.07 -29.82 -2.32
CA SER A 626 6.67 -29.49 -2.64
C SER A 626 6.51 -28.92 -4.07
N SER A 627 5.41 -29.22 -4.74
CA SER A 627 5.04 -28.63 -6.04
C SER A 627 3.53 -28.40 -6.15
N ILE A 628 3.15 -27.33 -6.85
CA ILE A 628 1.75 -27.01 -7.19
C ILE A 628 1.66 -26.97 -8.73
N GLY A 629 1.18 -28.05 -9.36
CA GLY A 629 1.13 -28.20 -10.83
C GLY A 629 1.03 -29.64 -11.36
N LYS A 630 1.08 -29.84 -12.69
CA LYS A 630 1.23 -31.17 -13.34
C LYS A 630 2.69 -31.59 -13.33
N VAL A 631 3.01 -32.72 -12.71
CA VAL A 631 4.34 -33.33 -12.78
C VAL A 631 4.32 -34.41 -13.87
N GLY A 632 5.13 -34.25 -14.92
CA GLY A 632 5.36 -35.27 -15.94
C GLY A 632 6.80 -35.75 -15.88
N ARG A 633 7.02 -37.07 -15.92
CA ARG A 633 8.35 -37.68 -16.12
C ARG A 633 8.56 -37.95 -17.61
N THR A 634 9.79 -37.75 -18.10
CA THR A 634 10.27 -38.33 -19.36
C THR A 634 10.70 -39.79 -19.10
N GLU A 635 10.75 -40.60 -20.15
CA GLU A 635 10.80 -42.08 -20.11
C GLU A 635 12.01 -42.71 -19.40
N GLU A 636 13.00 -41.92 -18.99
CA GLU A 636 14.20 -42.42 -18.32
C GLU A 636 14.49 -41.56 -17.08
N ASN A 637 14.16 -42.03 -15.88
CA ASN A 637 14.64 -41.53 -14.58
C ASN A 637 14.05 -42.37 -13.41
N ASP A 638 14.75 -43.43 -13.02
CA ASP A 638 14.50 -44.20 -11.80
C ASP A 638 15.31 -43.61 -10.64
N SER A 639 14.64 -42.97 -9.66
CA SER A 639 15.08 -42.80 -8.23
C SER A 639 14.61 -41.51 -7.51
N GLY A 640 13.60 -40.76 -8.00
CA GLY A 640 13.08 -39.59 -7.28
C GLY A 640 11.83 -39.87 -6.44
N SER A 641 11.81 -39.51 -5.13
CA SER A 641 10.62 -39.52 -4.27
C SER A 641 9.93 -38.14 -4.19
N VAL A 642 8.58 -38.12 -4.18
CA VAL A 642 7.75 -36.90 -4.05
C VAL A 642 6.95 -37.00 -2.75
N LEU A 643 7.17 -36.09 -1.80
CA LEU A 643 6.56 -36.14 -0.45
C LEU A 643 5.13 -35.57 -0.40
N SER A 644 4.77 -34.59 -1.23
CA SER A 644 3.40 -34.07 -1.35
C SER A 644 3.15 -33.36 -2.69
N SER A 645 1.94 -33.51 -3.25
CA SER A 645 1.52 -32.82 -4.48
C SER A 645 0.05 -32.42 -4.43
N ILE A 646 -0.28 -31.25 -4.99
CA ILE A 646 -1.65 -30.80 -5.23
C ILE A 646 -1.80 -30.65 -6.76
N GLY A 647 -2.30 -31.69 -7.44
CA GLY A 647 -2.41 -31.76 -8.91
C GLY A 647 -2.61 -33.19 -9.47
N LYS A 648 -2.70 -33.34 -10.81
CA LYS A 648 -2.75 -34.67 -11.48
C LYS A 648 -1.34 -35.27 -11.56
N VAL A 649 -1.19 -36.52 -11.11
CA VAL A 649 0.03 -37.34 -11.26
C VAL A 649 -0.21 -38.37 -12.36
N GLY A 650 0.64 -38.40 -13.39
CA GLY A 650 0.59 -39.43 -14.44
C GLY A 650 1.42 -40.65 -14.04
N ARG A 651 0.93 -41.86 -14.36
CA ARG A 651 1.70 -43.12 -14.27
C ARG A 651 2.00 -43.61 -15.68
N THR A 652 3.25 -44.00 -15.93
CA THR A 652 3.66 -44.83 -17.09
C THR A 652 3.61 -46.31 -16.70
N GLU A 653 3.61 -47.21 -17.68
CA GLU A 653 3.39 -48.66 -17.48
C GLU A 653 4.50 -49.39 -16.70
N GLU A 654 5.65 -48.76 -16.44
CA GLU A 654 6.81 -49.40 -15.78
C GLU A 654 7.08 -48.89 -14.34
N ASN A 655 6.07 -48.45 -13.59
CA ASN A 655 6.24 -47.98 -12.20
C ASN A 655 5.54 -48.90 -11.18
N ASP A 656 6.18 -50.01 -10.80
CA ASP A 656 5.69 -50.91 -9.74
C ASP A 656 6.37 -50.73 -8.36
N SER A 657 7.13 -49.65 -8.15
CA SER A 657 7.65 -49.33 -6.82
C SER A 657 7.70 -47.83 -6.52
N MET A 658 6.68 -47.28 -5.85
CA MET A 658 6.82 -46.10 -4.96
C MET A 658 5.56 -45.84 -4.10
N ALA A 659 5.80 -45.50 -2.83
CA ALA A 659 4.79 -45.13 -1.84
C ALA A 659 4.38 -43.64 -1.97
N VAL A 660 3.08 -43.38 -2.04
CA VAL A 660 2.48 -42.04 -1.97
C VAL A 660 1.87 -41.88 -0.58
N SER A 661 2.36 -40.94 0.23
CA SER A 661 1.86 -40.77 1.61
C SER A 661 0.56 -39.96 1.72
N SER A 662 0.23 -39.11 0.73
CA SER A 662 -1.13 -38.52 0.58
C SER A 662 -1.29 -37.78 -0.76
N SER A 663 -2.49 -37.85 -1.36
CA SER A 663 -2.85 -37.07 -2.57
C SER A 663 -4.31 -36.61 -2.50
N ILE A 664 -4.60 -35.41 -3.03
CA ILE A 664 -5.97 -34.88 -3.20
C ILE A 664 -6.13 -34.51 -4.69
N GLY A 665 -6.70 -35.43 -5.49
CA GLY A 665 -6.96 -35.25 -6.93
C GLY A 665 -7.23 -36.55 -7.72
N LYS A 666 -7.92 -36.49 -8.88
CA LYS A 666 -8.29 -37.66 -9.70
C LYS A 666 -7.08 -38.33 -10.37
N ALA A 667 -6.91 -39.64 -10.17
CA ALA A 667 -5.98 -40.50 -10.91
C ALA A 667 -6.63 -41.04 -12.20
N GLY A 668 -5.88 -41.11 -13.31
CA GLY A 668 -6.34 -41.68 -14.57
C GLY A 668 -5.19 -42.18 -15.46
N ARG A 669 -5.39 -43.32 -16.13
CA ARG A 669 -4.46 -43.96 -17.08
C ARG A 669 -4.58 -43.33 -18.48
N THR A 670 -3.48 -43.27 -19.22
CA THR A 670 -3.45 -42.91 -20.65
C THR A 670 -2.48 -43.84 -21.41
N GLY A 671 -3.01 -44.61 -22.35
CA GLY A 671 -2.36 -45.51 -23.35
C GLY A 671 -3.50 -46.38 -23.94
N GLU A 672 -3.69 -46.59 -25.25
CA GLU A 672 -2.76 -47.01 -26.33
C GLU A 672 -3.13 -46.46 -27.73
N ARG A 673 -2.21 -46.68 -28.69
CA ARG A 673 -2.15 -46.31 -30.12
C ARG A 673 -2.99 -47.24 -31.03
N GLU A 674 -3.29 -46.80 -32.27
CA GLU A 674 -2.78 -47.44 -33.51
C GLU A 674 -3.22 -46.74 -34.81
N SER A 675 -2.34 -46.81 -35.80
CA SER A 675 -2.40 -46.28 -37.17
C SER A 675 -3.09 -47.22 -38.15
N MET A 676 -3.81 -46.72 -39.16
CA MET A 676 -3.84 -47.28 -40.52
C MET A 676 -4.47 -46.29 -41.53
N SER A 677 -3.99 -46.37 -42.77
CA SER A 677 -4.25 -45.54 -43.94
C SER A 677 -5.49 -45.93 -44.76
N GLU A 678 -5.80 -45.07 -45.74
CA GLU A 678 -6.57 -45.25 -46.99
C GLU A 678 -8.04 -44.75 -47.09
N ASP A 679 -8.24 -44.02 -48.19
CA ASP A 679 -9.40 -43.89 -49.08
C ASP A 679 -10.58 -42.91 -48.82
N VAL A 680 -10.41 -41.75 -49.46
CA VAL A 680 -11.32 -41.04 -50.37
C VAL A 680 -12.62 -41.79 -50.77
N LYS A 681 -13.80 -41.23 -50.47
CA LYS A 681 -14.79 -40.68 -51.44
C LYS A 681 -16.19 -40.44 -50.84
N VAL A 682 -16.70 -39.24 -51.15
CA VAL A 682 -18.06 -38.92 -51.65
C VAL A 682 -19.26 -39.19 -50.75
N GLY A 683 -20.05 -38.12 -50.51
CA GLY A 683 -21.41 -38.22 -50.00
C GLY A 683 -22.06 -36.85 -49.84
N GLN A 684 -22.72 -36.41 -50.91
CA GLN A 684 -23.43 -35.15 -51.10
C GLN A 684 -24.79 -35.09 -50.38
N GLU A 685 -25.33 -33.86 -50.35
CA GLU A 685 -26.76 -33.46 -50.17
C GLU A 685 -27.29 -33.30 -48.74
N ASN A 686 -27.60 -32.07 -48.29
CA ASN A 686 -28.76 -31.21 -48.65
C ASN A 686 -30.10 -31.92 -48.35
N ILE A 687 -30.98 -31.33 -47.54
CA ILE A 687 -32.13 -30.50 -47.94
C ILE A 687 -32.88 -30.31 -46.60
N SER A 688 -33.53 -29.23 -46.17
CA SER A 688 -33.81 -27.85 -46.59
C SER A 688 -35.08 -27.44 -45.82
N ARG A 689 -35.23 -26.15 -45.47
CA ARG A 689 -36.48 -25.32 -45.56
C ARG A 689 -37.74 -25.79 -44.78
N ALA A 690 -38.65 -24.96 -44.29
CA ALA A 690 -39.01 -23.53 -44.34
C ALA A 690 -40.01 -23.32 -43.15
N GLY A 691 -40.42 -22.13 -42.71
CA GLY A 691 -40.39 -20.83 -43.35
C GLY A 691 -40.86 -19.70 -42.43
N GLU A 692 -40.79 -18.51 -43.02
CA GLU A 692 -41.18 -17.17 -42.56
C GLU A 692 -42.72 -17.09 -42.37
N SER A 693 -43.37 -16.11 -41.73
CA SER A 693 -43.18 -14.65 -41.72
C SER A 693 -44.24 -14.03 -40.77
N ASN A 694 -43.91 -12.92 -40.10
CA ASN A 694 -44.53 -11.59 -40.31
C ASN A 694 -44.47 -10.68 -39.08
N ALA A 695 -44.26 -9.41 -39.41
CA ALA A 695 -43.80 -8.30 -38.59
C ALA A 695 -44.91 -7.58 -37.80
N VAL A 696 -44.53 -6.94 -36.68
CA VAL A 696 -45.21 -5.75 -36.15
C VAL A 696 -44.18 -4.72 -35.61
N LYS A 697 -44.13 -3.60 -36.34
CA LYS A 697 -43.85 -2.19 -35.99
C LYS A 697 -42.78 -1.82 -34.94
N LYS A 698 -41.75 -1.12 -35.44
CA LYS A 698 -40.91 -0.14 -34.74
C LYS A 698 -41.72 1.13 -34.46
N ASP A 699 -41.67 1.61 -33.22
CA ASP A 699 -41.76 3.04 -32.93
C ASP A 699 -40.42 3.51 -32.35
N ASN A 700 -39.96 4.65 -32.87
CA ASN A 700 -38.76 5.37 -32.48
C ASN A 700 -38.94 6.01 -31.10
N VAL A 701 -37.98 5.81 -30.20
CA VAL A 701 -37.54 6.86 -29.28
C VAL A 701 -36.01 6.88 -29.28
N SER A 702 -35.45 7.89 -29.94
CA SER A 702 -34.08 8.32 -29.80
C SER A 702 -33.89 8.92 -28.40
N GLY A 703 -33.10 8.26 -27.56
CA GLY A 703 -32.65 8.78 -26.27
C GLY A 703 -31.18 8.45 -26.10
N VAL A 704 -30.34 9.49 -26.10
CA VAL A 704 -28.92 9.44 -25.76
C VAL A 704 -28.78 8.83 -24.37
N VAL A 705 -28.04 7.71 -24.23
CA VAL A 705 -27.73 7.14 -22.91
C VAL A 705 -26.47 7.84 -22.40
N SER A 706 -26.67 8.87 -21.60
CA SER A 706 -25.64 9.39 -20.69
C SER A 706 -25.32 8.31 -19.64
N GLU A 707 -24.04 8.06 -19.38
CA GLU A 707 -23.60 7.32 -18.18
C GLU A 707 -23.96 8.15 -16.93
N ALA A 708 -25.19 7.96 -16.45
CA ALA A 708 -25.63 8.51 -15.19
C ALA A 708 -24.87 7.81 -14.06
N ARG A 709 -24.18 8.58 -13.22
CA ARG A 709 -23.72 8.10 -11.91
C ARG A 709 -24.95 7.54 -11.18
N LEU A 710 -24.90 6.27 -10.78
CA LEU A 710 -25.84 5.75 -9.79
C LEU A 710 -25.49 6.40 -8.46
N GLU A 711 -26.12 7.52 -8.13
CA GLU A 711 -26.13 7.99 -6.75
C GLU A 711 -27.04 7.06 -5.96
N PRO A 712 -26.52 6.24 -5.04
CA PRO A 712 -27.37 5.36 -4.25
C PRO A 712 -28.25 6.22 -3.34
N GLU A 713 -29.54 5.90 -3.26
CA GLU A 713 -30.37 6.44 -2.20
C GLU A 713 -29.77 6.02 -0.85
N HIS A 714 -29.47 7.01 -0.01
CA HIS A 714 -28.86 6.77 1.29
C HIS A 714 -29.90 6.20 2.25
N ILE A 715 -29.61 5.03 2.82
CA ILE A 715 -30.40 4.42 3.90
C ILE A 715 -29.69 4.63 5.24
N GLY A 716 -30.46 4.68 6.33
CA GLY A 716 -29.88 4.70 7.67
C GLY A 716 -29.23 3.36 8.02
N ILE A 717 -28.28 3.36 8.96
CA ILE A 717 -27.70 2.11 9.48
C ILE A 717 -28.79 1.21 10.11
N GLU A 718 -29.86 1.82 10.62
CA GLU A 718 -31.02 1.12 11.17
C GLU A 718 -31.74 0.29 10.10
N ASP A 719 -31.74 0.72 8.84
CA ASP A 719 -32.36 -0.02 7.74
C ASP A 719 -31.52 -1.24 7.35
N PHE A 720 -30.19 -1.12 7.38
CA PHE A 720 -29.30 -2.27 7.19
C PHE A 720 -29.43 -3.29 8.32
N VAL A 721 -29.44 -2.83 9.58
CA VAL A 721 -29.57 -3.68 10.78
C VAL A 721 -30.92 -4.43 10.82
N LYS A 722 -31.97 -3.91 10.17
CA LYS A 722 -33.25 -4.63 9.99
C LYS A 722 -33.11 -5.87 9.12
N THR A 723 -32.09 -5.99 8.27
CA THR A 723 -31.87 -7.20 7.46
C THR A 723 -31.08 -8.25 8.22
N HIS A 724 -31.48 -9.51 8.11
CA HIS A 724 -30.76 -10.63 8.70
C HIS A 724 -30.04 -11.38 7.58
N LEU A 725 -28.82 -10.92 7.30
CA LEU A 725 -27.89 -11.55 6.38
C LEU A 725 -27.10 -12.63 7.13
N VAL A 726 -27.15 -13.87 6.65
CA VAL A 726 -26.46 -15.01 7.28
C VAL A 726 -25.74 -15.86 6.26
N VAL A 727 -24.68 -16.53 6.71
CA VAL A 727 -24.01 -17.59 5.95
C VAL A 727 -24.79 -18.89 6.11
N GLY A 728 -25.19 -19.54 5.02
CA GLY A 728 -25.89 -20.82 5.02
C GLY A 728 -25.29 -21.81 4.03
N GLN A 729 -25.40 -23.11 4.30
CA GLN A 729 -24.91 -24.17 3.41
C GLN A 729 -26.05 -24.74 2.58
N ILE A 730 -25.83 -24.86 1.27
CA ILE A 730 -26.82 -25.47 0.36
C ILE A 730 -26.73 -26.99 0.50
N GLU A 731 -27.77 -27.60 1.06
CA GLU A 731 -27.87 -29.05 1.25
C GLU A 731 -28.34 -29.75 -0.02
N THR A 732 -29.37 -29.21 -0.68
CA THR A 732 -29.85 -29.70 -1.97
C THR A 732 -30.16 -28.55 -2.92
N ALA A 733 -30.01 -28.81 -4.21
CA ALA A 733 -30.41 -27.92 -5.29
C ALA A 733 -31.16 -28.75 -6.34
N GLU A 734 -32.32 -28.27 -6.77
CA GLU A 734 -33.19 -28.97 -7.71
C GLU A 734 -33.68 -28.00 -8.79
N ILE A 735 -33.82 -28.49 -10.01
CA ILE A 735 -34.47 -27.75 -11.08
C ILE A 735 -35.97 -27.70 -10.79
N VAL A 736 -36.56 -26.51 -10.88
CA VAL A 736 -38.00 -26.34 -10.71
C VAL A 736 -38.71 -26.76 -12.00
N GLU A 737 -39.53 -27.80 -11.90
CA GLU A 737 -40.37 -28.26 -13.02
C GLU A 737 -41.30 -27.12 -13.49
N GLY A 738 -41.34 -26.89 -14.81
CA GLY A 738 -42.10 -25.78 -15.41
C GLY A 738 -41.43 -24.40 -15.40
N SER A 739 -40.17 -24.25 -14.94
CA SER A 739 -39.44 -22.98 -14.99
C SER A 739 -38.05 -23.11 -15.62
N ASP A 740 -37.75 -22.31 -16.65
CA ASP A 740 -36.43 -22.24 -17.31
C ASP A 740 -35.38 -21.42 -16.54
N LYS A 741 -35.80 -20.74 -15.45
CA LYS A 741 -34.96 -19.76 -14.72
C LYS A 741 -34.67 -20.15 -13.28
N LEU A 742 -35.49 -21.00 -12.66
CA LEU A 742 -35.44 -21.21 -11.22
C LEU A 742 -34.71 -22.50 -10.82
N LEU A 743 -33.91 -22.38 -9.76
CA LEU A 743 -33.46 -23.47 -8.91
C LEU A 743 -34.16 -23.38 -7.55
N LYS A 744 -34.54 -24.54 -7.02
CA LYS A 744 -35.04 -24.72 -5.65
C LYS A 744 -33.88 -25.20 -4.78
N LEU A 745 -33.57 -24.46 -3.74
CA LEU A 745 -32.48 -24.74 -2.81
C LEU A 745 -33.04 -25.07 -1.44
N MET A 746 -32.55 -26.15 -0.82
CA MET A 746 -32.68 -26.37 0.62
C MET A 746 -31.38 -25.96 1.30
N VAL A 747 -31.49 -25.03 2.26
CA VAL A 747 -30.32 -24.37 2.85
C VAL A 747 -30.36 -24.52 4.37
N ASP A 748 -29.28 -25.02 4.96
CA ASP A 748 -29.04 -24.98 6.40
C ASP A 748 -28.55 -23.58 6.80
N CYS A 749 -29.41 -22.83 7.48
CA CYS A 749 -29.10 -21.51 8.03
C CYS A 749 -28.81 -21.56 9.55
N GLY A 750 -28.40 -22.72 10.08
CA GLY A 750 -28.02 -22.90 11.48
C GLY A 750 -29.15 -22.57 12.45
N ALA A 751 -28.92 -21.60 13.34
CA ALA A 751 -29.91 -21.18 14.33
C ALA A 751 -31.23 -20.63 13.72
N TYR A 752 -31.22 -20.24 12.44
CA TYR A 752 -32.39 -19.78 11.70
C TYR A 752 -33.19 -20.90 11.02
N GLY A 753 -32.79 -22.16 11.25
CA GLY A 753 -33.41 -23.36 10.71
C GLY A 753 -33.08 -23.62 9.24
N ARG A 754 -33.58 -24.76 8.74
CA ARG A 754 -33.54 -25.06 7.30
C ARG A 754 -34.56 -24.23 6.56
N ARG A 755 -34.17 -23.72 5.38
CA ARG A 755 -35.02 -22.85 4.55
C ARG A 755 -35.07 -23.31 3.12
N GLN A 756 -36.26 -23.22 2.54
CA GLN A 756 -36.47 -23.39 1.11
C GLN A 756 -36.32 -22.04 0.41
N VAL A 757 -35.39 -21.94 -0.54
CA VAL A 757 -35.10 -20.70 -1.27
C VAL A 757 -35.16 -20.95 -2.77
N PHE A 758 -35.94 -20.14 -3.49
CA PHE A 758 -35.96 -20.15 -4.95
C PHE A 758 -35.03 -19.08 -5.50
N SER A 759 -34.14 -19.45 -6.42
CA SER A 759 -33.17 -18.55 -7.03
C SER A 759 -33.24 -18.57 -8.55
N GLY A 760 -33.22 -17.39 -9.18
CA GLY A 760 -33.32 -17.17 -10.63
C GLY A 760 -32.05 -17.47 -11.43
N VAL A 761 -31.21 -18.39 -10.95
CA VAL A 761 -29.84 -18.57 -11.44
C VAL A 761 -29.62 -19.83 -12.27
N ARG A 762 -30.69 -20.53 -12.67
CA ARG A 762 -30.60 -21.79 -13.45
C ARG A 762 -29.80 -21.64 -14.76
N LYS A 763 -29.81 -20.46 -15.36
CA LYS A 763 -29.04 -20.16 -16.59
C LYS A 763 -27.54 -20.07 -16.36
N TYR A 764 -27.10 -19.87 -15.11
CA TYR A 764 -25.71 -19.57 -14.75
C TYR A 764 -25.07 -20.70 -13.94
N TYR A 765 -25.86 -21.49 -13.22
CA TYR A 765 -25.38 -22.56 -12.37
C TYR A 765 -26.17 -23.86 -12.58
N LYS A 766 -25.45 -24.98 -12.58
CA LYS A 766 -26.06 -26.31 -12.47
C LYS A 766 -26.29 -26.66 -10.99
N PRO A 767 -27.30 -27.48 -10.65
CA PRO A 767 -27.56 -27.86 -9.27
C PRO A 767 -26.33 -28.42 -8.53
N GLU A 768 -25.54 -29.26 -9.20
CA GLU A 768 -24.36 -29.93 -8.62
C GLU A 768 -23.23 -28.96 -8.29
N GLU A 769 -23.22 -27.78 -8.90
CA GLU A 769 -22.21 -26.74 -8.66
C GLU A 769 -22.51 -25.93 -7.39
N LEU A 770 -23.72 -26.04 -6.84
CA LEU A 770 -24.17 -25.28 -5.68
C LEU A 770 -24.23 -26.12 -4.41
N VAL A 771 -24.56 -27.42 -4.53
CA VAL A 771 -24.65 -28.34 -3.39
C VAL A 771 -23.31 -28.38 -2.62
N GLY A 772 -23.39 -28.26 -1.30
CA GLY A 772 -22.24 -28.28 -0.39
C GLY A 772 -21.55 -26.93 -0.19
N LYS A 773 -21.82 -25.91 -1.03
CA LYS A 773 -21.23 -24.58 -0.89
C LYS A 773 -21.96 -23.74 0.17
N GLN A 774 -21.21 -22.83 0.79
CA GLN A 774 -21.77 -21.80 1.66
C GLN A 774 -22.05 -20.53 0.87
N GLY A 775 -23.23 -19.95 1.04
CA GLY A 775 -23.64 -18.69 0.40
C GLY A 775 -24.18 -17.70 1.42
N VAL A 776 -24.44 -16.47 0.96
CA VAL A 776 -25.06 -15.43 1.77
C VAL A 776 -26.56 -15.37 1.51
N PHE A 777 -27.36 -15.40 2.58
CA PHE A 777 -28.82 -15.43 2.52
C PHE A 777 -29.45 -14.36 3.39
N VAL A 778 -30.50 -13.70 2.89
CA VAL A 778 -31.43 -12.90 3.69
C VAL A 778 -32.52 -13.82 4.22
N VAL A 779 -32.63 -13.95 5.55
CA VAL A 779 -33.51 -14.95 6.19
C VAL A 779 -34.75 -14.36 6.87
N ASN A 780 -34.88 -13.04 6.96
CA ASN A 780 -36.03 -12.39 7.62
C ASN A 780 -36.96 -11.64 6.65
N LEU A 781 -36.88 -11.92 5.35
CA LEU A 781 -37.88 -11.46 4.39
C LEU A 781 -39.20 -12.19 4.61
N LYS A 782 -40.33 -11.50 4.38
CA LYS A 782 -41.64 -12.16 4.32
C LYS A 782 -41.62 -13.23 3.23
N PRO A 783 -41.99 -14.49 3.55
CA PRO A 783 -42.03 -15.55 2.56
C PRO A 783 -42.92 -15.19 1.36
N ARG A 784 -42.51 -15.62 0.17
CA ARG A 784 -43.28 -15.39 -1.07
C ARG A 784 -43.58 -16.71 -1.76
N LYS A 785 -44.79 -16.84 -2.32
CA LYS A 785 -45.14 -17.99 -3.17
C LYS A 785 -44.50 -17.83 -4.54
N ILE A 786 -43.70 -18.81 -4.95
CA ILE A 786 -43.06 -18.91 -6.26
C ILE A 786 -43.40 -20.29 -6.80
N MET A 787 -44.05 -20.35 -7.97
CA MET A 787 -44.50 -21.61 -8.59
C MET A 787 -45.30 -22.52 -7.64
N GLY A 788 -46.19 -21.92 -6.84
CA GLY A 788 -47.05 -22.65 -5.89
C GLY A 788 -46.38 -23.09 -4.58
N GLN A 789 -45.06 -22.94 -4.45
CA GLN A 789 -44.28 -23.28 -3.25
C GLN A 789 -43.76 -22.02 -2.55
N GLU A 790 -43.46 -22.11 -1.26
CA GLU A 790 -43.02 -20.96 -0.46
C GLU A 790 -41.49 -20.78 -0.53
N SER A 791 -41.02 -19.58 -0.85
CA SER A 791 -39.61 -19.16 -0.69
C SER A 791 -39.45 -18.41 0.62
N GLN A 792 -38.64 -18.95 1.51
CA GLN A 792 -38.47 -18.49 2.90
C GLN A 792 -37.17 -17.71 3.11
N GLY A 793 -36.56 -17.22 2.03
CA GLY A 793 -35.34 -16.43 2.04
C GLY A 793 -34.93 -16.01 0.63
N MET A 794 -33.83 -15.28 0.56
CA MET A 794 -33.22 -14.84 -0.70
C MET A 794 -31.72 -15.07 -0.64
N MET A 795 -31.16 -15.67 -1.69
CA MET A 795 -29.71 -15.83 -1.84
C MET A 795 -29.14 -14.65 -2.61
N LEU A 796 -27.98 -14.14 -2.18
CA LEU A 796 -27.31 -13.01 -2.84
C LEU A 796 -26.34 -13.47 -3.93
N PHE A 797 -26.29 -12.72 -5.02
CA PHE A 797 -25.35 -12.87 -6.13
C PHE A 797 -24.84 -11.50 -6.56
N ALA A 798 -23.58 -11.41 -7.00
CA ALA A 798 -23.06 -10.21 -7.66
C ALA A 798 -23.40 -10.28 -9.15
N GLN A 799 -23.87 -9.18 -9.74
CA GLN A 799 -24.13 -9.09 -11.18
C GLN A 799 -23.02 -8.26 -11.84
N ASP A 800 -22.42 -8.76 -12.92
CA ASP A 800 -21.46 -7.99 -13.73
C ASP A 800 -22.16 -7.08 -14.76
N ASP A 801 -21.41 -6.18 -15.40
CA ASP A 801 -21.92 -5.22 -16.39
C ASP A 801 -22.55 -5.89 -17.63
N ALA A 802 -22.23 -7.17 -17.87
CA ALA A 802 -22.83 -7.98 -18.93
C ALA A 802 -24.09 -8.73 -18.48
N GLY A 803 -24.52 -8.55 -17.22
CA GLY A 803 -25.73 -9.14 -16.65
C GLY A 803 -25.57 -10.58 -16.17
N ASN A 804 -24.34 -11.10 -15.99
CA ASN A 804 -24.09 -12.44 -15.46
C ASN A 804 -24.03 -12.44 -13.93
N PHE A 805 -24.57 -13.48 -13.31
CA PHE A 805 -24.53 -13.64 -11.85
C PHE A 805 -23.31 -14.44 -11.39
N LYS A 806 -22.63 -13.94 -10.35
CA LYS A 806 -21.51 -14.57 -9.64
C LYS A 806 -21.92 -14.91 -8.20
N PHE A 807 -21.62 -16.14 -7.82
CA PHE A 807 -21.89 -16.71 -6.50
C PHE A 807 -21.21 -15.89 -5.39
N THR A 808 -22.01 -15.40 -4.42
CA THR A 808 -21.52 -14.64 -3.26
C THR A 808 -21.32 -15.54 -2.06
N THR A 809 -20.11 -15.53 -1.48
CA THR A 809 -19.70 -16.40 -0.37
C THR A 809 -18.66 -15.72 0.52
N VAL A 810 -18.33 -16.35 1.64
CA VAL A 810 -17.29 -15.91 2.59
C VAL A 810 -15.97 -16.62 2.31
N SER A 811 -14.85 -16.00 2.65
CA SER A 811 -13.52 -16.61 2.50
C SER A 811 -13.32 -17.71 3.55
N GLY A 812 -13.47 -18.96 3.14
CA GLY A 812 -13.32 -20.13 4.01
C GLY A 812 -14.64 -20.57 4.65
N PHE A 813 -14.56 -21.63 5.45
CA PHE A 813 -15.74 -22.18 6.13
C PHE A 813 -16.10 -21.34 7.36
N VAL A 814 -17.38 -21.01 7.50
CA VAL A 814 -17.94 -20.30 8.66
C VAL A 814 -19.13 -21.09 9.19
N LYS A 815 -19.43 -21.05 10.49
CA LYS A 815 -20.58 -21.80 11.04
C LYS A 815 -21.90 -21.36 10.36
N ASN A 816 -22.73 -22.32 9.92
CA ASN A 816 -24.05 -22.03 9.36
C ASN A 816 -24.89 -21.19 10.34
N GLY A 817 -25.58 -20.17 9.83
CA GLY A 817 -26.34 -19.20 10.61
C GLY A 817 -25.55 -18.03 11.18
N THR A 818 -24.23 -17.94 10.91
CA THR A 818 -23.43 -16.76 11.31
C THR A 818 -23.95 -15.52 10.62
N ARG A 819 -24.29 -14.49 11.41
CA ARG A 819 -24.81 -13.21 10.93
C ARG A 819 -23.66 -12.36 10.36
N LEU A 820 -23.89 -11.75 9.20
CA LEU A 820 -23.02 -10.72 8.64
C LEU A 820 -23.36 -9.38 9.32
N SER A 821 -22.34 -8.74 9.88
CA SER A 821 -22.43 -7.50 10.66
C SER A 821 -21.96 -6.29 9.87
#